data_AF-A0A9X3X8I1-F1
#
_entry.id   AF-A0A9X3X8I1-F1
#
_cell.length_a   1.000
_cell.length_b   1.000
_cell.length_c   1.000
_cell.angle_alpha   90.00
_cell.angle_beta   90.00
_cell.angle_gamma   90.00
#
_symmetry.space_group_name_H-M   'P 1'
#
loop_
_entity.id
_entity.type
_entity.pdbx_description
1 polymer ?
#
loop_
_entity_poly.entity_id
_entity_poly.type
_entity_poly.pdbx_seq_one_letter_code
_entity_poly.pdbx_strand_id
1 'polypeptide(L)'
;MKRFLCLAVLLLACVLPMTALAGTPYTVHWEMHQESNSCEDARLGMEGGAYFHGNGMPLATFEVPGAYFASPDGSRRNVAEAPFDSVLLRMGANEFSFGVSASTGNNTCVHSQNIVTLVAPTLGIQKPLFNVRRDGTAFSGSTQVGLALAEINPPLAQAITNLEVAIAHEREALLANASAIADLDERLSFLRELDLELHDLVQRPLDEISQVDLDAILDRYTGVVDEATRAALKELIDDLKQSVVDLQNELASLAAEFGAQADAVADFLTADARADGFDPDDPFHYGLGPSGTPSVDIPDLSGVPGAFEPGNDPYAAYADAVIAALEEDVSGGKVVDRGSFVATVRAWRANQAAIEKALLSGSGVTQAEMSAFLNAQNKVTNHLKHYMDAADWFLDSQVPADVRAQVDGVLKNLYGAHAEQLKDALNAMGGGDGGTIDLEKTHLFQMIRGFSAGVSELGDVAAPYVDVMVTMTHAATRIGIGFVPYVGAALDLCEAVTGKELCLPDGRELSLGERIFSAVGTGVGAGVAFHKGMKNAPIGAVGKATAQGVVEFGPELVEALSKSRIKEWRGIKRGAFKLSEKLEHVFERDVALHLIKKEGHKMLALGDGEVRQVVGILPSAQVRGVSRACDFLTVSPNGGFVLSDSKFVGPKSTVNVPKALEQFNNVMAALGKKNVAGFVERAQIVIPAGGRLKEGFKIGEGGKLTSTATGELVKVTGAKNVELVVHVVEL
;
A
#
# COMPACT_ATOMS: atom_id res chain seq x y z
N MET A 1 12.32 -26.28 1.43
CA MET A 1 11.91 -27.62 0.93
C MET A 1 13.07 -28.50 0.44
N LYS A 2 14.02 -28.03 -0.40
CA LYS A 2 15.16 -28.86 -0.88
C LYS A 2 16.02 -29.48 0.24
N ARG A 3 16.17 -28.80 1.40
CA ARG A 3 17.00 -29.25 2.54
C ARG A 3 16.37 -30.38 3.38
N PHE A 4 15.04 -30.41 3.49
CA PHE A 4 14.33 -31.51 4.15
C PHE A 4 14.33 -32.79 3.30
N LEU A 5 14.39 -32.64 1.97
CA LEU A 5 14.46 -33.76 1.04
C LEU A 5 15.82 -34.48 1.11
N CYS A 6 16.94 -33.76 1.28
CA CYS A 6 18.26 -34.39 1.45
C CYS A 6 18.39 -35.14 2.78
N LEU A 7 17.87 -34.58 3.88
CA LEU A 7 17.87 -35.25 5.19
C LEU A 7 16.98 -36.49 5.18
N ALA A 8 15.80 -36.40 4.52
CA ALA A 8 14.89 -37.53 4.37
C ALA A 8 15.45 -38.63 3.46
N VAL A 9 16.21 -38.29 2.41
CA VAL A 9 16.87 -39.27 1.53
C VAL A 9 18.05 -39.96 2.22
N LEU A 10 18.82 -39.25 3.07
CA LEU A 10 19.86 -39.88 3.90
C LEU A 10 19.25 -40.78 5.00
N LEU A 11 18.17 -40.35 5.65
CA LEU A 11 17.43 -41.18 6.60
C LEU A 11 16.77 -42.38 5.91
N LEU A 12 16.29 -42.25 4.67
CA LEU A 12 15.77 -43.38 3.89
C LEU A 12 16.89 -44.36 3.51
N ALA A 13 18.11 -43.88 3.23
CA ALA A 13 19.27 -44.74 2.97
C ALA A 13 19.70 -45.51 4.22
N CYS A 14 19.48 -44.97 5.42
CA CYS A 14 19.71 -45.66 6.70
C CYS A 14 18.58 -46.65 7.09
N VAL A 15 17.40 -46.59 6.46
CA VAL A 15 16.20 -47.36 6.84
C VAL A 15 15.80 -48.40 5.78
N LEU A 16 16.49 -48.46 4.64
CA LEU A 16 16.37 -49.62 3.76
C LEU A 16 16.83 -50.87 4.53
N PRO A 17 16.07 -51.98 4.43
CA PRO A 17 16.38 -53.19 5.18
C PRO A 17 17.78 -53.64 4.80
N MET A 18 18.69 -53.57 5.76
CA MET A 18 20.00 -54.20 5.69
C MET A 18 19.76 -55.66 5.34
N THR A 19 19.86 -56.01 4.06
CA THR A 19 19.97 -57.37 3.63
C THR A 19 21.25 -57.90 4.25
N ALA A 20 21.13 -58.60 5.38
CA ALA A 20 22.10 -59.50 5.98
C ALA A 20 23.55 -59.29 5.51
N LEU A 21 24.19 -58.20 5.95
CA LEU A 21 25.64 -58.11 5.92
C LEU A 21 26.13 -59.01 7.06
N ALA A 22 26.63 -60.20 6.70
CA ALA A 22 27.43 -61.04 7.57
C ALA A 22 28.46 -60.17 8.31
N GLY A 23 28.61 -60.37 9.62
CA GLY A 23 29.55 -59.60 10.39
C GLY A 23 30.98 -59.94 10.01
N THR A 24 31.91 -59.12 10.49
CA THR A 24 33.33 -59.31 10.24
C THR A 24 33.75 -60.70 10.74
N PRO A 25 34.42 -61.54 9.93
CA PRO A 25 34.86 -62.85 10.39
C PRO A 25 35.99 -62.72 11.43
N TYR A 26 35.84 -63.44 12.53
CA TYR A 26 36.82 -63.58 13.59
C TYR A 26 37.18 -65.06 13.78
N THR A 27 38.36 -65.33 14.31
CA THR A 27 38.75 -66.67 14.76
C THR A 27 39.49 -66.58 16.08
N VAL A 28 39.23 -67.54 16.98
CA VAL A 28 40.12 -67.80 18.10
C VAL A 28 41.18 -68.78 17.61
N HIS A 29 42.41 -68.29 17.48
CA HIS A 29 43.57 -69.06 17.06
C HIS A 29 44.29 -69.62 18.29
N TRP A 30 44.49 -70.94 18.33
CA TRP A 30 45.06 -71.67 19.45
C TRP A 30 46.29 -72.46 19.01
N GLU A 31 47.46 -72.03 19.48
CA GLU A 31 48.72 -72.76 19.33
C GLU A 31 48.94 -73.67 20.54
N MET A 32 49.13 -74.96 20.26
CA MET A 32 49.38 -76.00 21.24
C MET A 32 50.84 -76.42 21.15
N HIS A 33 51.54 -76.39 22.28
CA HIS A 33 52.90 -76.94 22.41
C HIS A 33 52.93 -77.95 23.55
N GLN A 34 53.35 -79.18 23.25
CA GLN A 34 53.55 -80.26 24.21
C GLN A 34 55.06 -80.52 24.36
N GLU A 35 55.54 -80.55 25.60
CA GLU A 35 56.92 -80.91 25.90
C GLU A 35 57.13 -82.42 25.70
N SER A 36 58.38 -82.85 25.50
CA SER A 36 58.72 -84.23 25.12
C SER A 36 58.38 -85.29 26.17
N ASN A 37 58.22 -84.89 27.43
CA ASN A 37 57.80 -85.73 28.55
C ASN A 37 56.29 -85.66 28.84
N SER A 38 55.51 -84.92 28.05
CA SER A 38 54.06 -84.83 28.21
C SER A 38 53.37 -86.12 27.78
N CYS A 39 52.36 -86.56 28.53
CA CYS A 39 51.57 -87.74 28.20
C CYS A 39 50.41 -87.49 27.21
N GLU A 40 50.18 -86.24 26.81
CA GLU A 40 49.15 -85.84 25.85
C GLU A 40 49.77 -85.43 24.51
N ASP A 41 49.01 -85.62 23.43
CA ASP A 41 49.40 -85.15 22.10
C ASP A 41 49.01 -83.68 21.89
N ALA A 42 49.65 -83.00 20.94
CA ALA A 42 49.24 -81.65 20.53
C ALA A 42 48.03 -81.73 19.59
N ARG A 43 46.92 -82.33 20.04
CA ARG A 43 45.71 -82.55 19.24
C ARG A 43 44.44 -82.26 20.02
N LEU A 44 43.38 -81.92 19.31
CA LEU A 44 42.05 -81.83 19.89
C LEU A 44 41.54 -83.22 20.28
N GLY A 45 40.94 -83.31 21.47
CA GLY A 45 40.26 -84.53 21.88
C GLY A 45 38.99 -84.81 21.07
N MET A 46 38.38 -83.75 20.52
CA MET A 46 37.21 -83.83 19.66
C MET A 46 37.16 -82.63 18.70
N GLU A 47 37.20 -82.91 17.39
CA GLU A 47 36.93 -81.92 16.33
C GLU A 47 35.52 -81.34 16.49
N GLY A 48 35.41 -80.02 16.38
CA GLY A 48 34.16 -79.27 16.62
C GLY A 48 33.79 -79.11 18.10
N GLY A 49 34.66 -79.53 19.03
CA GLY A 49 34.45 -79.32 20.46
C GLY A 49 34.45 -77.84 20.86
N ALA A 50 33.62 -77.49 21.85
CA ALA A 50 33.49 -76.12 22.37
C ALA A 50 34.54 -75.81 23.46
N TYR A 51 35.82 -75.74 23.07
CA TYR A 51 36.91 -75.40 23.98
C TYR A 51 36.91 -73.91 24.38
N PHE A 52 36.29 -73.07 23.55
CA PHE A 52 36.15 -71.64 23.75
C PHE A 52 34.69 -71.21 23.85
N HIS A 53 34.43 -70.19 24.66
CA HIS A 53 33.16 -69.48 24.68
C HIS A 53 33.40 -67.99 24.49
N GLY A 54 32.73 -67.35 23.53
CA GLY A 54 32.74 -65.91 23.33
C GLY A 54 31.43 -65.31 23.82
N ASN A 55 31.47 -64.42 24.82
CA ASN A 55 30.29 -63.82 25.47
C ASN A 55 29.23 -64.87 25.88
N GLY A 56 29.68 -66.02 26.37
CA GLY A 56 28.83 -67.14 26.79
C GLY A 56 28.36 -68.07 25.66
N MET A 57 28.69 -67.79 24.40
CA MET A 57 28.33 -68.64 23.26
C MET A 57 29.47 -69.63 22.95
N PRO A 58 29.19 -70.94 22.88
CA PRO A 58 30.20 -71.95 22.57
C PRO A 58 30.71 -71.80 21.13
N LEU A 59 32.03 -71.90 20.94
CA LEU A 59 32.68 -71.81 19.64
C LEU A 59 33.25 -73.16 19.23
N ALA A 60 32.80 -73.69 18.09
CA ALA A 60 33.30 -74.95 17.55
C ALA A 60 34.76 -74.78 17.11
N THR A 61 35.64 -75.65 17.62
CA THR A 61 37.09 -75.56 17.40
C THR A 61 37.57 -76.71 16.53
N PHE A 62 38.42 -76.41 15.54
CA PHE A 62 38.92 -77.38 14.57
C PHE A 62 40.43 -77.30 14.41
N GLU A 63 41.12 -78.42 14.19
CA GLU A 63 42.56 -78.38 13.87
C GLU A 63 42.81 -77.78 12.48
N VAL A 64 43.88 -76.99 12.36
CA VAL A 64 44.33 -76.46 11.06
C VAL A 64 45.03 -77.58 10.29
N PRO A 65 44.56 -77.94 9.07
CA PRO A 65 45.15 -79.02 8.29
C PRO A 65 46.65 -78.81 8.05
N GLY A 66 47.47 -79.80 8.42
CA GLY A 66 48.93 -79.78 8.21
C GLY A 66 49.73 -78.96 9.23
N ALA A 67 49.09 -78.36 10.24
CA ALA A 67 49.80 -77.61 11.29
C ALA A 67 50.49 -78.50 12.34
N TYR A 68 50.07 -79.76 12.46
CA TYR A 68 50.66 -80.71 13.40
C TYR A 68 52.11 -81.03 13.03
N PHE A 69 53.01 -80.91 14.01
CA PHE A 69 54.41 -81.19 13.85
C PHE A 69 55.00 -81.85 15.10
N ALA A 70 55.65 -83.01 14.91
CA ALA A 70 56.40 -83.69 15.95
C ALA A 70 57.91 -83.48 15.71
N SER A 71 58.57 -82.87 16.68
CA SER A 71 60.01 -82.59 16.65
C SER A 71 60.83 -83.84 17.00
N PRO A 72 62.09 -83.94 16.55
CA PRO A 72 62.98 -85.05 16.89
C PRO A 72 63.28 -85.19 18.40
N ASP A 73 63.18 -84.10 19.17
CA ASP A 73 63.36 -84.10 20.62
C ASP A 73 62.15 -84.66 21.38
N GLY A 74 61.10 -85.07 20.67
CA GLY A 74 59.84 -85.60 21.23
C GLY A 74 58.78 -84.54 21.52
N SER A 75 59.12 -83.24 21.44
CA SER A 75 58.13 -82.16 21.57
C SER A 75 57.17 -82.14 20.38
N ARG A 76 55.94 -81.68 20.60
CA ARG A 76 54.89 -81.69 19.57
C ARG A 76 54.17 -80.37 19.57
N ARG A 77 53.77 -79.89 18.39
CA ARG A 77 52.99 -78.67 18.24
C ARG A 77 51.87 -78.83 17.24
N ASN A 78 50.82 -78.05 17.39
CA ASN A 78 49.72 -77.98 16.45
C ASN A 78 48.98 -76.65 16.59
N VAL A 79 48.09 -76.37 15.65
CA VAL A 79 47.25 -75.17 15.65
C VAL A 79 45.80 -75.60 15.49
N ALA A 80 44.92 -74.97 16.25
CA ALA A 80 43.48 -75.07 16.09
C ALA A 80 42.84 -73.69 15.98
N GLU A 81 41.68 -73.63 15.35
CA GLU A 81 40.91 -72.41 15.11
C GLU A 81 39.45 -72.60 15.50
N ALA A 82 38.85 -71.59 16.12
CA ALA A 82 37.42 -71.52 16.36
C ALA A 82 36.85 -70.28 15.64
N PRO A 83 36.38 -70.43 14.38
CA PRO A 83 35.85 -69.31 13.60
C PRO A 83 34.47 -68.91 14.09
N PHE A 84 34.19 -67.60 14.10
CA PHE A 84 32.91 -67.02 14.45
C PHE A 84 32.72 -65.64 13.82
N ASP A 85 31.52 -65.09 13.94
CA ASP A 85 31.14 -63.81 13.34
C ASP A 85 31.12 -62.69 14.39
N SER A 86 31.52 -61.47 14.01
CA SER A 86 31.52 -60.30 14.89
C SER A 86 30.16 -59.96 15.51
N VAL A 87 29.05 -60.53 15.03
CA VAL A 87 27.73 -60.46 15.69
C VAL A 87 27.75 -60.98 17.13
N LEU A 88 28.68 -61.89 17.46
CA LEU A 88 28.86 -62.35 18.85
C LEU A 88 29.63 -61.35 19.72
N LEU A 89 30.18 -60.29 19.13
CA LEU A 89 30.99 -59.28 19.80
C LEU A 89 30.16 -58.02 20.08
N ARG A 90 30.55 -57.32 21.15
CA ARG A 90 29.95 -56.06 21.61
C ARG A 90 31.02 -55.00 21.66
N MET A 91 30.64 -53.76 21.40
CA MET A 91 31.54 -52.63 21.60
C MET A 91 31.95 -52.57 23.08
N GLY A 92 33.25 -52.37 23.34
CA GLY A 92 33.82 -52.44 24.68
C GLY A 92 34.23 -53.85 25.06
N ALA A 93 33.94 -54.26 26.30
CA ALA A 93 34.44 -55.50 26.87
C ALA A 93 33.70 -56.74 26.33
N ASN A 94 34.47 -57.73 25.88
CA ASN A 94 34.01 -59.05 25.45
C ASN A 94 34.69 -60.12 26.29
N GLU A 95 33.91 -61.00 26.89
CA GLU A 95 34.43 -62.11 27.68
C GLU A 95 34.74 -63.30 26.76
N PHE A 96 35.95 -63.86 26.91
CA PHE A 96 36.32 -65.14 26.31
C PHE A 96 36.67 -66.11 27.41
N SER A 97 36.12 -67.31 27.37
CA SER A 97 36.46 -68.39 28.30
C SER A 97 37.19 -69.51 27.54
N PHE A 98 38.23 -70.07 28.16
CA PHE A 98 39.00 -71.18 27.64
C PHE A 98 39.11 -72.27 28.69
N GLY A 99 38.77 -73.50 28.30
CA GLY A 99 38.92 -74.70 29.12
C GLY A 99 39.70 -75.78 28.39
N VAL A 100 40.70 -76.36 29.05
CA VAL A 100 41.45 -77.49 28.50
C VAL A 100 41.90 -78.46 29.59
N SER A 101 41.67 -79.74 29.36
CA SER A 101 42.08 -80.86 30.23
C SER A 101 42.63 -82.01 29.40
N ALA A 102 43.35 -82.93 30.05
CA ALA A 102 43.74 -84.21 29.45
C ALA A 102 42.50 -84.99 28.97
N SER A 103 42.63 -85.71 27.86
CA SER A 103 41.56 -86.50 27.25
C SER A 103 41.06 -87.62 28.18
N THR A 104 41.95 -88.14 29.02
CA THR A 104 41.67 -89.17 30.04
C THR A 104 41.11 -88.60 31.35
N GLY A 105 41.07 -87.27 31.49
CA GLY A 105 40.76 -86.57 32.75
C GLY A 105 41.94 -86.51 33.74
N ASN A 106 42.98 -87.32 33.57
CA ASN A 106 44.19 -87.28 34.39
C ASN A 106 45.22 -86.28 33.83
N ASN A 107 45.42 -85.15 34.51
CA ASN A 107 46.31 -84.09 34.05
C ASN A 107 47.74 -84.19 34.60
N THR A 108 48.01 -85.11 35.53
CA THR A 108 49.26 -85.16 36.33
C THR A 108 50.56 -85.29 35.52
N CYS A 109 50.46 -85.77 34.27
CA CYS A 109 51.60 -85.96 33.37
C CYS A 109 51.60 -85.00 32.17
N VAL A 110 50.76 -83.96 32.17
CA VAL A 110 50.68 -83.00 31.07
C VAL A 110 51.68 -81.86 31.29
N HIS A 111 52.57 -81.67 30.32
CA HIS A 111 53.51 -80.55 30.25
C HIS A 111 53.29 -79.82 28.92
N SER A 112 52.58 -78.69 28.95
CA SER A 112 52.17 -77.98 27.72
C SER A 112 52.16 -76.47 27.86
N GLN A 113 52.28 -75.77 26.74
CA GLN A 113 52.01 -74.35 26.61
C GLN A 113 50.92 -74.12 25.56
N ASN A 114 49.92 -73.32 25.91
CA ASN A 114 48.76 -73.00 25.08
C ASN A 114 48.71 -71.48 24.89
N ILE A 115 48.87 -71.03 23.65
CA ILE A 115 48.80 -69.61 23.29
C ILE A 115 47.52 -69.41 22.49
N VAL A 116 46.63 -68.57 22.98
CA VAL A 116 45.32 -68.32 22.40
C VAL A 116 45.21 -66.85 22.04
N THR A 117 44.84 -66.56 20.81
CA THR A 117 44.78 -65.21 20.25
C THR A 117 43.48 -65.01 19.49
N LEU A 118 42.81 -63.88 19.68
CA LEU A 118 41.69 -63.43 18.87
C LEU A 118 42.24 -62.78 17.60
N VAL A 119 41.82 -63.28 16.44
CA VAL A 119 42.34 -62.85 15.14
C VAL A 119 41.19 -62.45 14.22
N ALA A 120 41.31 -61.28 13.57
CA ALA A 120 40.49 -60.90 12.42
C ALA A 120 41.44 -60.38 11.31
N PRO A 121 41.85 -61.23 10.36
CA PRO A 121 42.88 -60.88 9.38
C PRO A 121 42.50 -59.68 8.52
N THR A 122 41.23 -59.57 8.14
CA THR A 122 40.70 -58.48 7.30
C THR A 122 40.79 -57.10 7.98
N LEU A 123 40.89 -57.06 9.30
CA LEU A 123 41.03 -55.83 10.09
C LEU A 123 42.42 -55.67 10.70
N GLY A 124 43.34 -56.60 10.47
CA GLY A 124 44.67 -56.61 11.09
C GLY A 124 44.63 -56.79 12.62
N ILE A 125 43.55 -57.37 13.16
CA ILE A 125 43.39 -57.56 14.61
C ILE A 125 44.08 -58.85 15.02
N GLN A 126 44.95 -58.73 16.03
CA GLN A 126 45.58 -59.85 16.72
C GLN A 126 45.70 -59.50 18.21
N LYS A 127 44.78 -60.02 19.04
CA LYS A 127 44.73 -59.71 20.48
C LYS A 127 44.94 -60.98 21.31
N PRO A 128 45.95 -61.03 22.20
CA PRO A 128 46.17 -62.20 23.04
C PRO A 128 44.98 -62.41 23.99
N LEU A 129 44.47 -63.62 24.05
CA LEU A 129 43.43 -64.04 24.99
C LEU A 129 44.04 -64.76 26.19
N PHE A 130 44.86 -65.78 25.92
CA PHE A 130 45.47 -66.61 26.95
C PHE A 130 46.89 -67.02 26.57
N ASN A 131 47.77 -67.13 27.56
CA ASN A 131 49.05 -67.81 27.44
C ASN A 131 49.25 -68.66 28.68
N VAL A 132 48.95 -69.95 28.57
CA VAL A 132 48.82 -70.86 29.71
C VAL A 132 49.85 -71.96 29.59
N ARG A 133 50.74 -72.05 30.58
CA ARG A 133 51.57 -73.23 30.79
C ARG A 133 50.88 -74.18 31.76
N ARG A 134 50.66 -75.43 31.36
CA ARG A 134 50.10 -76.49 32.19
C ARG A 134 51.20 -77.45 32.58
N ASP A 135 51.30 -77.68 33.89
CA ASP A 135 52.19 -78.65 34.50
C ASP A 135 51.35 -79.46 35.50
N GLY A 136 50.98 -80.68 35.13
CA GLY A 136 50.22 -81.58 36.00
C GLY A 136 48.73 -81.22 36.22
N THR A 137 48.21 -80.16 35.59
CA THR A 137 46.88 -79.57 35.92
C THR A 137 46.04 -79.20 34.69
N ALA A 138 44.71 -79.25 34.84
CA ALA A 138 43.76 -78.71 33.87
C ALA A 138 43.68 -77.18 33.98
N PHE A 139 43.27 -76.50 32.92
CA PHE A 139 43.02 -75.05 32.94
C PHE A 139 41.56 -74.75 32.62
N SER A 140 40.99 -73.80 33.35
CA SER A 140 39.73 -73.14 33.02
C SER A 140 39.82 -71.70 33.48
N GLY A 141 39.53 -70.75 32.60
CA GLY A 141 39.58 -69.33 32.93
C GLY A 141 38.88 -68.47 31.89
N SER A 142 38.55 -67.25 32.30
CA SER A 142 38.00 -66.20 31.43
C SER A 142 38.99 -65.03 31.31
N THR A 143 38.93 -64.34 30.19
CA THR A 143 39.63 -63.07 29.93
C THR A 143 38.65 -62.07 29.32
N GLN A 144 38.97 -60.77 29.39
CA GLN A 144 38.18 -59.73 28.75
C GLN A 144 39.02 -58.97 27.73
N VAL A 145 38.47 -58.77 26.54
CA VAL A 145 39.09 -57.98 25.48
C VAL A 145 38.19 -56.83 25.06
N GLY A 146 38.76 -55.63 25.09
CA GLY A 146 38.14 -54.41 24.57
C GLY A 146 38.19 -54.35 23.04
N LEU A 147 37.04 -54.14 22.41
CA LEU A 147 36.91 -53.90 20.97
C LEU A 147 36.18 -52.59 20.69
N ALA A 148 36.76 -51.76 19.84
CA ALA A 148 36.15 -50.54 19.34
C ALA A 148 35.07 -50.85 18.28
N LEU A 149 34.20 -49.88 17.99
CA LEU A 149 33.19 -50.02 16.93
C LEU A 149 33.82 -50.32 15.57
N ALA A 150 34.95 -49.68 15.24
CA ALA A 150 35.68 -49.93 13.99
C ALA A 150 36.26 -51.36 13.90
N GLU A 151 36.49 -52.01 15.04
CA GLU A 151 36.96 -53.41 15.10
C GLU A 151 35.79 -54.39 14.93
N ILE A 152 34.55 -53.99 15.20
CA ILE A 152 33.37 -54.88 15.13
C ILE A 152 32.58 -54.64 13.84
N ASN A 153 32.32 -53.38 13.51
CA ASN A 153 31.58 -52.91 12.35
C ASN A 153 32.30 -51.70 11.71
N PRO A 154 33.35 -51.95 10.91
CA PRO A 154 34.09 -50.90 10.22
C PRO A 154 33.23 -50.01 9.32
N PRO A 155 32.27 -50.53 8.52
CA PRO A 155 31.39 -49.70 7.69
C PRO A 155 30.58 -48.69 8.51
N LEU A 156 30.02 -49.11 9.64
CA LEU A 156 29.26 -48.23 10.52
C LEU A 156 30.15 -47.18 11.19
N ALA A 157 31.35 -47.56 11.64
CA ALA A 157 32.32 -46.62 12.20
C ALA A 157 32.70 -45.53 11.18
N GLN A 158 32.96 -45.92 9.93
CA GLN A 158 33.27 -44.98 8.85
C GLN A 158 32.08 -44.06 8.53
N ALA A 159 30.86 -44.60 8.52
CA ALA A 159 29.65 -43.80 8.30
C ALA A 159 29.46 -42.74 9.39
N ILE A 160 29.75 -43.07 10.66
CA ILE A 160 29.71 -42.11 11.77
C ILE A 160 30.78 -41.03 11.59
N THR A 161 32.03 -41.39 11.27
CA THR A 161 33.08 -40.40 10.99
C THR A 161 32.71 -39.46 9.84
N ASN A 162 32.13 -39.99 8.76
CA ASN A 162 31.67 -39.16 7.64
C ASN A 162 30.54 -38.20 8.06
N LEU A 163 29.63 -38.65 8.92
CA LEU A 163 28.57 -37.82 9.47
C LEU A 163 29.12 -36.72 10.38
N GLU A 164 30.10 -37.02 11.23
CA GLU A 164 30.76 -36.03 12.09
C GLU A 164 31.45 -34.93 11.28
N VAL A 165 32.15 -35.30 10.21
CA VAL A 165 32.75 -34.34 9.27
C VAL A 165 31.70 -33.48 8.58
N ALA A 166 30.59 -34.09 8.13
CA ALA A 166 29.50 -33.34 7.50
C ALA A 166 28.85 -32.35 8.48
N ILE A 167 28.62 -32.76 9.73
CA ILE A 167 28.08 -31.89 10.80
C ILE A 167 29.05 -30.75 11.13
N ALA A 168 30.36 -31.02 11.23
CA ALA A 168 31.36 -30.00 11.52
C ALA A 168 31.41 -28.94 10.39
N HIS A 169 31.41 -29.38 9.13
CA HIS A 169 31.33 -28.51 7.97
C HIS A 169 30.04 -27.69 7.95
N GLU A 170 28.90 -28.28 8.29
CA GLU A 170 27.62 -27.56 8.36
C GLU A 170 27.58 -26.57 9.53
N ARG A 171 28.22 -26.89 10.67
CA ARG A 171 28.41 -25.97 11.79
C ARG A 171 29.31 -24.79 11.43
N GLU A 172 30.42 -25.02 10.74
CA GLU A 172 31.29 -23.95 10.23
C GLU A 172 30.53 -23.07 9.24
N ALA A 173 29.75 -23.66 8.33
CA ALA A 173 28.90 -22.91 7.41
C ALA A 173 27.82 -22.10 8.15
N LEU A 174 27.21 -22.63 9.21
CA LEU A 174 26.24 -21.90 10.03
C LEU A 174 26.90 -20.76 10.81
N LEU A 175 28.11 -20.94 11.33
CA LEU A 175 28.86 -19.89 12.02
C LEU A 175 29.33 -18.79 11.06
N ALA A 176 29.81 -19.15 9.87
CA ALA A 176 30.16 -18.20 8.81
C ALA A 176 28.92 -17.45 8.29
N ASN A 177 27.78 -18.13 8.19
CA ASN A 177 26.50 -17.48 7.88
C ASN A 177 26.04 -16.58 9.03
N ALA A 178 26.29 -16.92 10.29
CA ALA A 178 25.95 -16.08 11.44
C ALA A 178 26.80 -14.80 11.49
N SER A 179 28.10 -14.87 11.19
CA SER A 179 28.94 -13.68 11.04
C SER A 179 28.54 -12.87 9.82
N ALA A 180 28.19 -13.51 8.71
CA ALA A 180 27.65 -12.83 7.54
C ALA A 180 26.29 -12.18 7.82
N ILE A 181 25.44 -12.76 8.66
CA ILE A 181 24.17 -12.17 9.09
C ILE A 181 24.41 -10.96 10.01
N ALA A 182 25.41 -10.99 10.89
CA ALA A 182 25.77 -9.83 11.71
C ALA A 182 26.33 -8.67 10.85
N ASP A 183 27.23 -8.96 9.90
CA ASP A 183 27.72 -7.99 8.91
C ASP A 183 26.59 -7.47 8.01
N LEU A 184 25.64 -8.34 7.63
CA LEU A 184 24.47 -7.96 6.85
C LEU A 184 23.48 -7.14 7.67
N ASP A 185 23.30 -7.39 8.96
CA ASP A 185 22.41 -6.63 9.84
C ASP A 185 23.01 -5.25 10.16
N GLU A 186 24.34 -5.17 10.30
CA GLU A 186 25.07 -3.90 10.37
C GLU A 186 24.94 -3.14 9.05
N ARG A 187 25.18 -3.78 7.89
CA ARG A 187 24.94 -3.17 6.57
C ARG A 187 23.48 -2.76 6.35
N LEU A 188 22.52 -3.54 6.83
CA LEU A 188 21.08 -3.26 6.68
C LEU A 188 20.65 -2.15 7.63
N SER A 189 21.30 -2.01 8.79
CA SER A 189 21.15 -0.85 9.67
C SER A 189 21.73 0.42 9.03
N PHE A 190 22.92 0.35 8.44
CA PHE A 190 23.50 1.45 7.65
C PHE A 190 22.65 1.82 6.43
N LEU A 191 22.08 0.83 5.71
CA LEU A 191 21.16 1.09 4.60
C LEU A 191 19.83 1.71 5.06
N ARG A 192 19.34 1.35 6.26
CA ARG A 192 18.15 1.99 6.86
C ARG A 192 18.42 3.41 7.29
N GLU A 193 19.59 3.70 7.85
CA GLU A 193 20.00 5.08 8.16
C GLU A 193 20.14 5.90 6.87
N LEU A 194 20.75 5.34 5.82
CA LEU A 194 20.79 5.96 4.49
C LEU A 194 19.38 6.19 3.93
N ASP A 195 18.46 5.23 4.05
CA ASP A 195 17.06 5.37 3.62
C ASP A 195 16.35 6.50 4.37
N LEU A 196 16.59 6.63 5.68
CA LEU A 196 16.05 7.74 6.50
C LEU A 196 16.66 9.09 6.12
N GLU A 197 17.98 9.18 5.90
CA GLU A 197 18.64 10.42 5.46
C GLU A 197 18.22 10.82 4.04
N LEU A 198 18.03 9.85 3.13
CA LEU A 198 17.47 10.10 1.80
C LEU A 198 15.98 10.48 1.85
N HIS A 199 15.20 9.88 2.75
CA HIS A 199 13.79 10.23 2.94
C HIS A 199 13.63 11.65 3.50
N ASP A 200 14.49 12.03 4.46
CA ASP A 200 14.58 13.40 4.97
C ASP A 200 14.97 14.38 3.85
N LEU A 201 15.97 14.01 3.03
CA LEU A 201 16.36 14.80 1.87
C LEU A 201 15.20 15.00 0.88
N VAL A 202 14.38 13.97 0.61
CA VAL A 202 13.22 14.03 -0.30
C VAL A 202 12.04 14.82 0.29
N GLN A 203 11.96 14.98 1.61
CA GLN A 203 10.96 15.83 2.25
C GLN A 203 11.33 17.31 2.25
N ARG A 204 12.57 17.66 1.90
CA ARG A 204 13.00 19.06 1.76
C ARG A 204 12.49 19.65 0.43
N PRO A 205 12.23 20.96 0.37
CA PRO A 205 11.97 21.65 -0.88
C PRO A 205 13.11 21.39 -1.89
N LEU A 206 12.75 21.04 -3.13
CA LEU A 206 13.70 20.59 -4.17
C LEU A 206 14.80 21.62 -4.51
N ASP A 207 14.53 22.90 -4.29
CA ASP A 207 15.45 24.03 -4.43
C ASP A 207 16.50 24.13 -3.30
N GLU A 208 16.24 23.48 -2.17
CA GLU A 208 17.15 23.41 -1.02
C GLU A 208 18.05 22.16 -1.03
N ILE A 209 17.83 21.22 -1.98
CA ILE A 209 18.61 19.99 -2.11
C ILE A 209 19.80 20.26 -3.03
N SER A 210 20.95 20.60 -2.44
CA SER A 210 22.18 20.79 -3.21
C SER A 210 22.86 19.45 -3.54
N GLN A 211 23.63 19.41 -4.63
CA GLN A 211 24.44 18.23 -4.98
C GLN A 211 25.49 17.94 -3.89
N VAL A 212 25.89 18.97 -3.14
CA VAL A 212 26.81 18.89 -2.00
C VAL A 212 26.17 18.18 -0.81
N ASP A 213 24.87 18.38 -0.55
CA ASP A 213 24.16 17.70 0.53
C ASP A 213 24.02 16.20 0.25
N LEU A 214 23.73 15.84 -1.00
CA LEU A 214 23.67 14.45 -1.44
C LEU A 214 25.05 13.78 -1.43
N ASP A 215 26.08 14.45 -1.96
CA ASP A 215 27.45 13.94 -1.94
C ASP A 215 27.92 13.74 -0.49
N ALA A 216 27.57 14.66 0.43
CA ALA A 216 27.88 14.53 1.85
C ALA A 216 27.15 13.36 2.54
N ILE A 217 25.90 13.08 2.15
CA ILE A 217 25.15 11.89 2.63
C ILE A 217 25.82 10.64 2.06
N LEU A 218 25.99 10.53 0.75
CA LEU A 218 26.56 9.36 0.10
C LEU A 218 28.02 9.11 0.50
N ASP A 219 28.80 10.14 0.84
CA ASP A 219 30.18 10.01 1.34
C ASP A 219 30.23 9.29 2.68
N ARG A 220 29.23 9.48 3.55
CA ARG A 220 29.12 8.76 4.82
C ARG A 220 28.86 7.25 4.66
N TYR A 221 28.38 6.81 3.50
CA TYR A 221 28.01 5.42 3.23
C TYR A 221 28.84 4.73 2.13
N THR A 222 30.02 5.26 1.82
CA THR A 222 30.97 4.72 0.81
C THR A 222 31.40 3.27 1.04
N GLY A 223 31.26 2.74 2.26
CA GLY A 223 31.52 1.33 2.58
C GLY A 223 30.37 0.36 2.23
N VAL A 224 29.21 0.89 1.86
CA VAL A 224 27.95 0.12 1.68
C VAL A 224 27.33 0.35 0.29
N VAL A 225 27.43 1.57 -0.24
CA VAL A 225 26.97 1.93 -1.58
C VAL A 225 28.16 1.91 -2.53
N ASP A 226 28.12 1.06 -3.56
CA ASP A 226 29.19 1.00 -4.55
C ASP A 226 29.18 2.22 -5.50
N GLU A 227 30.31 2.46 -6.16
CA GLU A 227 30.50 3.63 -7.03
C GLU A 227 29.49 3.68 -8.18
N ALA A 228 29.03 2.52 -8.65
CA ALA A 228 28.02 2.43 -9.72
C ALA A 228 26.63 2.85 -9.23
N THR A 229 26.27 2.46 -8.01
CA THR A 229 25.02 2.83 -7.35
C THR A 229 25.02 4.31 -6.97
N ARG A 230 26.17 4.83 -6.51
CA ARG A 230 26.38 6.27 -6.30
C ARG A 230 26.19 7.05 -7.60
N ALA A 231 26.79 6.60 -8.69
CA ALA A 231 26.63 7.23 -10.00
C ALA A 231 25.17 7.20 -10.48
N ALA A 232 24.47 6.07 -10.31
CA ALA A 232 23.06 5.93 -10.68
C ALA A 232 22.12 6.78 -9.81
N LEU A 233 22.41 6.96 -8.52
CA LEU A 233 21.64 7.86 -7.64
C LEU A 233 21.88 9.34 -7.98
N LYS A 234 23.12 9.68 -8.35
CA LYS A 234 23.46 11.01 -8.85
C LYS A 234 22.75 11.30 -10.17
N GLU A 235 22.77 10.35 -11.09
CA GLU A 235 22.05 10.40 -12.36
C GLU A 235 20.54 10.47 -12.14
N LEU A 236 19.97 9.69 -11.22
CA LEU A 236 18.54 9.75 -10.88
C LEU A 236 18.14 11.12 -10.32
N ILE A 237 18.97 11.75 -9.48
CA ILE A 237 18.68 13.07 -8.92
C ILE A 237 18.89 14.17 -9.96
N ASP A 238 19.90 14.04 -10.81
CA ASP A 238 20.10 14.96 -11.93
C ASP A 238 18.96 14.81 -12.96
N ASP A 239 18.48 13.59 -13.22
CA ASP A 239 17.32 13.27 -14.06
C ASP A 239 16.01 13.70 -13.41
N LEU A 240 15.88 13.64 -12.08
CA LEU A 240 14.71 14.12 -11.35
C LEU A 240 14.71 15.65 -11.32
N LYS A 241 15.86 16.30 -11.13
CA LYS A 241 16.00 17.75 -11.27
C LYS A 241 15.72 18.18 -12.70
N GLN A 242 16.23 17.45 -13.69
CA GLN A 242 15.97 17.71 -15.10
C GLN A 242 14.51 17.42 -15.44
N SER A 243 13.90 16.37 -14.91
CA SER A 243 12.47 16.06 -15.10
C SER A 243 11.58 17.05 -14.37
N VAL A 244 11.99 17.61 -13.24
CA VAL A 244 11.28 18.69 -12.55
C VAL A 244 11.46 20.00 -13.30
N VAL A 245 12.65 20.29 -13.84
CA VAL A 245 12.89 21.45 -14.72
C VAL A 245 12.13 21.28 -16.03
N ASP A 246 12.08 20.09 -16.61
CA ASP A 246 11.33 19.78 -17.82
C ASP A 246 9.84 19.77 -17.54
N LEU A 247 9.38 19.23 -16.41
CA LEU A 247 7.99 19.32 -15.98
C LEU A 247 7.64 20.76 -15.60
N GLN A 248 8.55 21.56 -15.04
CA GLN A 248 8.33 22.99 -14.78
C GLN A 248 8.36 23.79 -16.08
N ASN A 249 9.19 23.43 -17.05
CA ASN A 249 9.25 24.04 -18.37
C ASN A 249 8.08 23.60 -19.25
N GLU A 250 7.58 22.38 -19.06
CA GLU A 250 6.44 21.79 -19.79
C GLU A 250 5.14 22.17 -19.11
N LEU A 251 5.11 22.37 -17.79
CA LEU A 251 4.01 22.99 -17.03
C LEU A 251 4.05 24.50 -17.16
N ALA A 252 5.20 25.15 -17.32
CA ALA A 252 5.30 26.55 -17.75
C ALA A 252 5.05 26.70 -19.23
N SER A 253 5.31 25.71 -20.09
CA SER A 253 4.93 25.74 -21.50
C SER A 253 3.44 25.42 -21.67
N LEU A 254 2.88 24.46 -20.94
CA LEU A 254 1.44 24.18 -20.91
C LEU A 254 0.70 25.31 -20.21
N ALA A 255 1.22 25.87 -19.11
CA ALA A 255 0.64 27.06 -18.48
C ALA A 255 0.95 28.34 -19.24
N ALA A 256 1.98 28.42 -20.11
CA ALA A 256 2.19 29.54 -21.01
C ALA A 256 1.52 29.31 -22.37
N GLU A 257 1.02 28.13 -22.72
CA GLU A 257 0.31 27.86 -23.97
C GLU A 257 -1.20 27.80 -23.72
N PHE A 258 -1.65 27.23 -22.60
CA PHE A 258 -2.99 27.48 -22.04
C PHE A 258 -3.09 28.88 -21.41
N GLY A 259 -2.03 29.37 -20.74
CA GLY A 259 -1.94 30.76 -20.30
C GLY A 259 -1.87 31.67 -21.50
N ALA A 260 -0.93 31.60 -22.43
CA ALA A 260 -0.97 32.50 -23.60
C ALA A 260 -2.21 32.32 -24.49
N GLN A 261 -2.98 31.23 -24.45
CA GLN A 261 -4.29 31.17 -25.11
C GLN A 261 -5.43 31.75 -24.26
N ALA A 262 -5.41 31.56 -22.94
CA ALA A 262 -6.37 32.14 -22.00
C ALA A 262 -6.07 33.63 -21.73
N ASP A 263 -4.80 34.00 -21.55
CA ASP A 263 -4.19 35.33 -21.52
C ASP A 263 -4.21 36.00 -22.88
N ALA A 264 -4.05 35.37 -24.05
CA ALA A 264 -4.28 36.12 -25.31
C ALA A 264 -5.75 36.50 -25.47
N VAL A 265 -6.68 35.69 -24.96
CA VAL A 265 -8.12 35.99 -24.98
C VAL A 265 -8.50 36.92 -23.82
N ALA A 266 -7.90 36.77 -22.63
CA ALA A 266 -8.11 37.60 -21.46
C ALA A 266 -7.39 38.95 -21.60
N ASP A 267 -6.14 39.02 -22.05
CA ASP A 267 -5.44 40.26 -22.47
C ASP A 267 -6.22 40.92 -23.61
N PHE A 268 -6.73 40.20 -24.61
CA PHE A 268 -7.55 40.86 -25.65
C PHE A 268 -8.85 41.48 -25.09
N LEU A 269 -9.41 40.94 -24.00
CA LEU A 269 -10.64 41.41 -23.35
C LEU A 269 -10.41 42.33 -22.13
N THR A 270 -9.20 42.35 -21.56
CA THR A 270 -8.81 43.10 -20.36
C THR A 270 -7.63 44.04 -20.61
N ALA A 271 -7.12 44.13 -21.85
CA ALA A 271 -6.00 45.00 -22.23
C ALA A 271 -6.22 46.44 -21.80
N ASP A 272 -7.45 46.95 -21.99
CA ASP A 272 -7.80 48.31 -21.57
C ASP A 272 -7.77 48.45 -20.03
N ALA A 273 -8.28 47.46 -19.28
CA ALA A 273 -8.29 47.47 -17.81
C ALA A 273 -6.87 47.32 -17.21
N ARG A 274 -6.04 46.42 -17.78
CA ARG A 274 -4.63 46.26 -17.37
C ARG A 274 -3.79 47.49 -17.74
N ALA A 275 -4.08 48.15 -18.86
CA ALA A 275 -3.45 49.43 -19.22
C ALA A 275 -3.78 50.56 -18.23
N ASP A 276 -4.96 50.51 -17.61
CA ASP A 276 -5.40 51.42 -16.54
C ASP A 276 -4.94 51.00 -15.13
N GLY A 277 -4.15 49.92 -15.01
CA GLY A 277 -3.53 49.47 -13.75
C GLY A 277 -4.33 48.46 -12.93
N PHE A 278 -5.40 47.89 -13.47
CA PHE A 278 -6.21 46.85 -12.83
C PHE A 278 -5.66 45.45 -13.12
N ASP A 279 -5.32 44.66 -12.09
CA ASP A 279 -4.93 43.25 -12.24
C ASP A 279 -6.14 42.31 -12.04
N PRO A 280 -6.66 41.68 -13.11
CA PRO A 280 -7.83 40.79 -13.05
C PRO A 280 -7.55 39.41 -12.42
N ASP A 281 -6.32 39.13 -12.02
CA ASP A 281 -5.96 37.87 -11.36
C ASP A 281 -5.73 38.05 -9.84
N ASP A 282 -5.80 39.28 -9.33
CA ASP A 282 -5.84 39.60 -7.90
C ASP A 282 -7.30 39.65 -7.36
N PRO A 283 -7.74 38.67 -6.53
CA PRO A 283 -9.08 38.68 -5.92
C PRO A 283 -9.36 39.92 -5.06
N PHE A 284 -8.34 40.60 -4.52
CA PHE A 284 -8.51 41.80 -3.71
C PHE A 284 -8.82 43.05 -4.53
N HIS A 285 -8.51 43.05 -5.83
CA HIS A 285 -8.91 44.13 -6.76
C HIS A 285 -10.41 44.11 -7.09
N TYR A 286 -11.09 42.99 -6.85
CA TYR A 286 -12.54 42.87 -7.02
C TYR A 286 -13.32 43.19 -5.74
N GLY A 287 -12.63 43.38 -4.61
CA GLY A 287 -13.23 43.98 -3.44
C GLY A 287 -13.59 45.41 -3.78
N LEU A 288 -14.79 45.86 -3.41
CA LEU A 288 -15.29 47.20 -3.77
C LEU A 288 -14.53 48.36 -3.09
N GLY A 289 -13.36 48.09 -2.49
CA GLY A 289 -12.41 49.08 -1.97
C GLY A 289 -12.88 49.84 -0.73
N PRO A 290 -11.95 50.49 0.00
CA PRO A 290 -12.31 51.49 1.00
C PRO A 290 -12.66 52.80 0.30
N SER A 291 -13.90 53.28 0.41
CA SER A 291 -14.24 54.65 0.01
C SER A 291 -14.06 55.63 1.18
N GLY A 292 -13.67 56.85 0.84
CA GLY A 292 -13.45 57.95 1.79
C GLY A 292 -14.77 58.62 2.18
N THR A 293 -15.58 58.00 3.03
CA THR A 293 -16.58 58.78 3.77
C THR A 293 -15.87 59.64 4.83
N PRO A 294 -16.31 60.90 5.05
CA PRO A 294 -15.78 61.71 6.14
C PRO A 294 -15.92 60.96 7.47
N SER A 295 -14.83 60.78 8.20
CA SER A 295 -14.92 60.31 9.58
C SER A 295 -15.55 61.43 10.43
N VAL A 296 -16.58 61.09 11.21
CA VAL A 296 -17.18 62.02 12.17
C VAL A 296 -16.84 61.52 13.55
N ASP A 297 -15.80 62.11 14.14
CA ASP A 297 -15.56 62.03 15.58
C ASP A 297 -16.78 62.59 16.31
N ILE A 298 -17.14 62.01 17.47
CA ILE A 298 -18.17 62.60 18.34
C ILE A 298 -17.74 64.05 18.60
N PRO A 299 -18.50 65.05 18.13
CA PRO A 299 -18.10 66.43 18.35
C PRO A 299 -18.12 66.68 19.86
N ASP A 300 -17.12 67.38 20.40
CA ASP A 300 -17.21 67.86 21.78
C ASP A 300 -18.28 68.96 21.84
N LEU A 301 -19.49 68.56 22.24
CA LEU A 301 -20.69 69.41 22.26
C LEU A 301 -20.90 70.06 23.64
N SER A 302 -19.94 69.95 24.55
CA SER A 302 -19.98 70.52 25.90
C SER A 302 -19.82 72.05 25.90
N GLY A 303 -20.60 72.77 25.10
CA GLY A 303 -20.58 74.23 25.05
C GLY A 303 -21.21 74.90 23.84
N VAL A 304 -21.85 74.17 22.92
CA VAL A 304 -22.42 74.72 21.68
C VAL A 304 -23.91 75.05 21.86
N PRO A 305 -24.33 76.32 21.95
CA PRO A 305 -25.74 76.70 22.02
C PRO A 305 -26.44 76.37 20.71
N GLY A 306 -27.60 75.70 20.77
CA GLY A 306 -28.36 75.28 19.58
C GLY A 306 -27.78 74.04 18.87
N ALA A 307 -26.92 73.27 19.53
CA ALA A 307 -26.54 71.93 19.03
C ALA A 307 -27.79 71.08 18.80
N PHE A 308 -27.85 70.37 17.66
CA PHE A 308 -28.99 69.55 17.20
C PHE A 308 -30.23 70.30 16.71
N GLU A 309 -30.19 71.65 16.63
CA GLU A 309 -31.22 72.41 15.92
C GLU A 309 -31.03 72.34 14.38
N PRO A 310 -32.10 72.54 13.58
CA PRO A 310 -32.00 72.51 12.11
C PRO A 310 -30.91 73.47 11.58
N GLY A 311 -29.89 72.93 10.90
CA GLY A 311 -28.75 73.68 10.37
C GLY A 311 -27.50 73.68 11.25
N ASN A 312 -27.59 73.23 12.51
CA ASN A 312 -26.47 73.08 13.46
C ASN A 312 -26.30 71.64 13.99
N ASP A 313 -27.00 70.67 13.40
CA ASP A 313 -26.91 69.25 13.76
C ASP A 313 -25.75 68.56 13.02
N PRO A 314 -24.66 68.18 13.72
CA PRO A 314 -23.52 67.52 13.09
C PRO A 314 -23.86 66.12 12.55
N TYR A 315 -24.81 65.40 13.15
CA TYR A 315 -25.25 64.10 12.66
C TYR A 315 -26.07 64.25 11.38
N ALA A 316 -26.93 65.27 11.30
CA ALA A 316 -27.69 65.56 10.08
C ALA A 316 -26.76 65.99 8.92
N ALA A 317 -25.76 66.84 9.19
CA ALA A 317 -24.76 67.25 8.20
C ALA A 317 -23.94 66.06 7.69
N TYR A 318 -23.57 65.13 8.58
CA TYR A 318 -22.92 63.88 8.18
C TYR A 318 -23.83 63.01 7.30
N ALA A 319 -25.10 62.84 7.67
CA ALA A 319 -26.07 62.10 6.86
C ALA A 319 -26.25 62.72 5.46
N ASP A 320 -26.27 64.05 5.35
CA ASP A 320 -26.33 64.74 4.06
C ASP A 320 -25.06 64.53 3.22
N ALA A 321 -23.88 64.54 3.83
CA ALA A 321 -22.63 64.25 3.14
C ALA A 321 -22.57 62.81 2.62
N VAL A 322 -23.07 61.84 3.40
CA VAL A 322 -23.16 60.43 2.98
C VAL A 322 -24.15 60.27 1.82
N ILE A 323 -25.32 60.91 1.89
CA ILE A 323 -26.30 60.86 0.80
C ILE A 323 -25.73 61.51 -0.47
N ALA A 324 -25.06 62.65 -0.36
CA ALA A 324 -24.41 63.29 -1.49
C ALA A 324 -23.38 62.37 -2.17
N ALA A 325 -22.54 61.68 -1.39
CA ALA A 325 -21.58 60.71 -1.91
C ALA A 325 -22.27 59.52 -2.61
N LEU A 326 -23.39 59.01 -2.07
CA LEU A 326 -24.16 57.94 -2.70
C LEU A 326 -24.85 58.39 -4.00
N GLU A 327 -25.25 59.65 -4.10
CA GLU A 327 -25.87 60.21 -5.30
C GLU A 327 -24.88 60.40 -6.46
N GLU A 328 -23.58 60.53 -6.19
CA GLU A 328 -22.52 60.57 -7.23
C GLU A 328 -22.50 59.26 -8.05
N ASP A 329 -22.86 58.15 -7.42
CA ASP A 329 -22.87 56.81 -8.01
C ASP A 329 -24.22 56.43 -8.65
N VAL A 330 -25.21 57.33 -8.65
CA VAL A 330 -26.57 57.10 -9.13
C VAL A 330 -26.85 57.93 -10.38
N SER A 331 -27.33 57.29 -11.44
CA SER A 331 -27.82 57.96 -12.64
C SER A 331 -29.17 57.40 -13.08
N GLY A 332 -30.12 58.28 -13.41
CA GLY A 332 -31.46 57.89 -13.85
C GLY A 332 -32.25 57.08 -12.79
N GLY A 333 -31.94 57.26 -11.51
CA GLY A 333 -32.55 56.49 -10.40
C GLY A 333 -32.03 55.06 -10.28
N LYS A 334 -30.89 54.75 -10.91
CA LYS A 334 -30.19 53.45 -10.78
C LYS A 334 -28.74 53.68 -10.36
N VAL A 335 -28.21 52.75 -9.58
CA VAL A 335 -26.79 52.78 -9.20
C VAL A 335 -25.96 52.33 -10.40
N VAL A 336 -25.15 53.25 -10.93
CA VAL A 336 -24.29 53.02 -12.10
C VAL A 336 -22.87 52.63 -11.71
N ASP A 337 -22.38 53.11 -10.56
CA ASP A 337 -21.15 52.62 -9.93
C ASP A 337 -21.49 51.86 -8.65
N ARG A 338 -21.80 50.56 -8.81
CA ARG A 338 -22.15 49.69 -7.69
C ARG A 338 -20.98 49.49 -6.71
N GLY A 339 -19.74 49.67 -7.17
CA GLY A 339 -18.56 49.50 -6.33
C GLY A 339 -18.41 50.62 -5.32
N SER A 340 -18.31 51.85 -5.83
CA SER A 340 -18.21 53.06 -5.02
C SER A 340 -19.42 53.21 -4.09
N PHE A 341 -20.63 52.85 -4.56
CA PHE A 341 -21.85 52.92 -3.77
C PHE A 341 -21.78 52.00 -2.54
N VAL A 342 -21.42 50.72 -2.71
CA VAL A 342 -21.31 49.76 -1.60
C VAL A 342 -20.18 50.12 -0.64
N ALA A 343 -19.06 50.63 -1.16
CA ALA A 343 -17.96 51.11 -0.32
C ALA A 343 -18.42 52.22 0.62
N THR A 344 -19.19 53.19 0.08
CA THR A 344 -19.74 54.32 0.84
C THR A 344 -20.73 53.86 1.90
N VAL A 345 -21.58 52.88 1.59
CA VAL A 345 -22.47 52.24 2.57
C VAL A 345 -21.69 51.55 3.69
N ARG A 346 -20.64 50.78 3.37
CA ARG A 346 -19.82 50.07 4.37
C ARG A 346 -19.09 51.03 5.29
N ALA A 347 -18.46 52.05 4.72
CA ALA A 347 -17.74 53.06 5.47
C ALA A 347 -18.69 53.85 6.39
N TRP A 348 -19.88 54.21 5.90
CA TRP A 348 -20.92 54.82 6.73
C TRP A 348 -21.31 53.93 7.91
N ARG A 349 -21.57 52.63 7.71
CA ARG A 349 -21.96 51.70 8.78
C ARG A 349 -20.86 51.46 9.82
N ALA A 350 -19.61 51.35 9.38
CA ALA A 350 -18.46 51.25 10.28
C ALA A 350 -18.38 52.48 11.19
N ASN A 351 -18.55 53.68 10.62
CA ASN A 351 -18.60 54.93 11.38
C ASN A 351 -19.81 54.98 12.34
N GLN A 352 -21.00 54.53 11.91
CA GLN A 352 -22.18 54.46 12.79
C GLN A 352 -21.95 53.55 14.01
N ALA A 353 -21.33 52.38 13.82
CA ALA A 353 -21.02 51.47 14.91
C ALA A 353 -19.98 52.06 15.89
N ALA A 354 -19.00 52.81 15.38
CA ALA A 354 -18.02 53.51 16.21
C ALA A 354 -18.66 54.63 17.05
N ILE A 355 -19.53 55.44 16.43
CA ILE A 355 -20.28 56.51 17.10
C ILE A 355 -21.24 55.92 18.14
N GLU A 356 -21.99 54.88 17.81
CA GLU A 356 -22.90 54.20 18.74
C GLU A 356 -22.16 53.68 19.97
N LYS A 357 -21.03 53.00 19.77
CA LYS A 357 -20.19 52.51 20.88
C LYS A 357 -19.70 53.66 21.76
N ALA A 358 -19.26 54.75 21.15
CA ALA A 358 -18.74 55.91 21.88
C ALA A 358 -19.86 56.65 22.66
N LEU A 359 -21.06 56.79 22.08
CA LEU A 359 -22.27 57.31 22.76
C LEU A 359 -22.70 56.41 23.94
N LEU A 360 -22.67 55.09 23.79
CA LEU A 360 -23.00 54.15 24.86
C LEU A 360 -21.98 54.15 26.02
N SER A 361 -20.72 54.51 25.72
CA SER A 361 -19.65 54.59 26.72
C SER A 361 -19.52 55.94 27.44
N GLY A 362 -20.16 56.99 26.90
CA GLY A 362 -20.02 58.37 27.38
C GLY A 362 -20.91 58.70 28.58
N SER A 363 -20.32 59.10 29.71
CA SER A 363 -21.04 59.66 30.85
C SER A 363 -21.42 61.12 30.56
N GLY A 364 -22.52 61.35 29.84
CA GLY A 364 -22.99 62.72 29.53
C GLY A 364 -23.87 62.90 28.29
N VAL A 365 -24.18 61.83 27.55
CA VAL A 365 -25.00 61.90 26.32
C VAL A 365 -26.41 62.39 26.64
N THR A 366 -26.85 63.44 25.94
CA THR A 366 -28.19 64.01 26.12
C THR A 366 -29.23 63.26 25.28
N GLN A 367 -30.51 63.31 25.69
CA GLN A 367 -31.60 62.73 24.89
C GLN A 367 -31.73 63.39 23.51
N ALA A 368 -31.39 64.68 23.40
CA ALA A 368 -31.37 65.42 22.14
C ALA A 368 -30.29 64.87 21.19
N GLU A 369 -29.09 64.60 21.71
CA GLU A 369 -27.98 64.01 20.97
C GLU A 369 -28.31 62.60 20.44
N MET A 370 -28.87 61.73 21.29
CA MET A 370 -29.30 60.39 20.90
C MET A 370 -30.40 60.45 19.82
N SER A 371 -31.35 61.40 19.95
CA SER A 371 -32.41 61.58 18.95
C SER A 371 -31.88 62.09 17.62
N ALA A 372 -30.91 63.01 17.63
CA ALA A 372 -30.25 63.52 16.43
C ALA A 372 -29.46 62.43 15.69
N PHE A 373 -28.69 61.62 16.43
CA PHE A 373 -27.99 60.45 15.89
C PHE A 373 -28.96 59.45 15.22
N LEU A 374 -30.04 59.06 15.91
CA LEU A 374 -31.05 58.14 15.35
C LEU A 374 -31.78 58.73 14.14
N ASN A 375 -32.07 60.03 14.14
CA ASN A 375 -32.70 60.71 12.99
C ASN A 375 -31.77 60.73 11.77
N ALA A 376 -30.47 60.99 11.97
CA ALA A 376 -29.47 60.93 10.92
C ALA A 376 -29.30 59.51 10.36
N GLN A 377 -29.24 58.50 11.22
CA GLN A 377 -29.21 57.09 10.82
C GLN A 377 -30.43 56.72 9.98
N ASN A 378 -31.63 57.12 10.42
CA ASN A 378 -32.88 56.87 9.70
C ASN A 378 -32.91 57.58 8.34
N LYS A 379 -32.35 58.79 8.24
CA LYS A 379 -32.29 59.57 7.00
C LYS A 379 -31.49 58.83 5.93
N VAL A 380 -30.26 58.38 6.24
CA VAL A 380 -29.44 57.59 5.30
C VAL A 380 -30.09 56.22 5.02
N THR A 381 -30.59 55.53 6.04
CA THR A 381 -31.25 54.22 5.87
C THR A 381 -32.46 54.31 4.94
N ASN A 382 -33.28 55.36 5.06
CA ASN A 382 -34.43 55.57 4.18
C ASN A 382 -34.01 55.91 2.75
N HIS A 383 -32.90 56.61 2.55
CA HIS A 383 -32.32 56.80 1.23
C HIS A 383 -31.89 55.45 0.62
N LEU A 384 -31.11 54.64 1.37
CA LEU A 384 -30.62 53.34 0.91
C LEU A 384 -31.72 52.34 0.52
N LYS A 385 -32.88 52.37 1.19
CA LYS A 385 -34.03 51.50 0.86
C LYS A 385 -34.57 51.67 -0.56
N HIS A 386 -34.17 52.72 -1.28
CA HIS A 386 -34.53 52.88 -2.70
C HIS A 386 -33.64 52.04 -3.63
N TYR A 387 -32.48 51.60 -3.16
CA TYR A 387 -31.46 50.94 -3.98
C TYR A 387 -31.04 49.57 -3.45
N MET A 388 -31.06 49.36 -2.14
CA MET A 388 -30.62 48.13 -1.50
C MET A 388 -31.64 47.62 -0.47
N ASP A 389 -31.66 46.31 -0.26
CA ASP A 389 -32.35 45.70 0.87
C ASP A 389 -31.53 45.80 2.16
N ALA A 390 -32.13 45.36 3.28
CA ALA A 390 -31.50 45.42 4.60
C ALA A 390 -30.25 44.52 4.71
N ALA A 391 -30.05 43.60 3.78
CA ALA A 391 -28.92 42.70 3.70
C ALA A 391 -27.92 43.15 2.63
N ASP A 392 -27.93 44.39 2.17
CA ASP A 392 -26.97 44.93 1.19
C ASP A 392 -26.98 44.24 -0.17
N TRP A 393 -28.12 43.71 -0.59
CA TRP A 393 -28.33 43.36 -1.98
C TRP A 393 -29.02 44.50 -2.71
N PHE A 394 -28.56 44.82 -3.91
CA PHE A 394 -29.28 45.77 -4.76
C PHE A 394 -30.68 45.24 -5.08
N LEU A 395 -31.68 46.12 -5.06
CA LEU A 395 -33.08 45.76 -5.32
C LEU A 395 -33.31 45.26 -6.75
N ASP A 396 -32.45 45.66 -7.68
CA ASP A 396 -32.42 45.22 -9.08
C ASP A 396 -31.42 44.06 -9.32
N SER A 397 -30.90 43.45 -8.26
CA SER A 397 -30.04 42.28 -8.36
C SER A 397 -30.77 41.13 -9.05
N GLN A 398 -30.12 40.53 -10.05
CA GLN A 398 -30.63 39.34 -10.73
C GLN A 398 -30.39 38.05 -9.91
N VAL A 399 -29.74 38.14 -8.75
CA VAL A 399 -29.40 36.98 -7.91
C VAL A 399 -30.66 36.47 -7.19
N PRO A 400 -31.03 35.19 -7.40
CA PRO A 400 -32.20 34.60 -6.74
C PRO A 400 -32.15 34.73 -5.21
N ALA A 401 -33.31 35.00 -4.58
CA ALA A 401 -33.38 35.23 -3.13
C ALA A 401 -32.87 34.04 -2.30
N ASP A 402 -33.03 32.81 -2.78
CA ASP A 402 -32.50 31.62 -2.12
C ASP A 402 -30.97 31.58 -2.17
N VAL A 403 -30.35 31.99 -3.28
CA VAL A 403 -28.88 32.09 -3.41
C VAL A 403 -28.34 33.18 -2.49
N ARG A 404 -28.99 34.35 -2.43
CA ARG A 404 -28.64 35.43 -1.51
C ARG A 404 -28.65 34.96 -0.06
N ALA A 405 -29.68 34.21 0.34
CA ALA A 405 -29.78 33.63 1.68
C ALA A 405 -28.68 32.60 1.99
N GLN A 406 -28.21 31.82 1.00
CA GLN A 406 -27.07 30.91 1.20
C GLN A 406 -25.77 31.69 1.47
N VAL A 407 -25.54 32.79 0.73
CA VAL A 407 -24.35 33.63 0.86
C VAL A 407 -24.33 34.34 2.22
N ASP A 408 -25.39 35.07 2.57
CA ASP A 408 -25.46 35.82 3.84
C ASP A 408 -25.64 34.93 5.08
N GLY A 409 -26.15 33.71 4.89
CA GLY A 409 -26.39 32.76 5.97
C GLY A 409 -25.20 31.83 6.16
N VAL A 410 -25.29 30.64 5.55
CA VAL A 410 -24.35 29.54 5.76
C VAL A 410 -22.93 29.93 5.38
N LEU A 411 -22.72 30.52 4.20
CA LEU A 411 -21.38 30.81 3.71
C LEU A 411 -20.71 31.92 4.49
N LYS A 412 -21.43 33.00 4.83
CA LYS A 412 -20.91 34.08 5.69
C LYS A 412 -20.53 33.59 7.08
N ASN A 413 -21.34 32.72 7.68
CA ASN A 413 -21.02 32.16 8.99
C ASN A 413 -19.76 31.28 8.98
N LEU A 414 -19.50 30.56 7.90
CA LEU A 414 -18.37 29.63 7.81
C LEU A 414 -17.08 30.26 7.24
N TYR A 415 -17.20 31.20 6.31
CA TYR A 415 -16.07 31.72 5.53
C TYR A 415 -15.88 33.24 5.65
N GLY A 416 -16.74 33.94 6.39
CA GLY A 416 -16.58 35.37 6.72
C GLY A 416 -16.29 36.24 5.49
N ALA A 417 -15.08 36.77 5.42
CA ALA A 417 -14.64 37.69 4.36
C ALA A 417 -14.80 37.11 2.94
N HIS A 418 -14.58 35.81 2.73
CA HIS A 418 -14.72 35.22 1.39
C HIS A 418 -16.17 35.17 0.90
N ALA A 419 -17.14 35.05 1.82
CA ALA A 419 -18.55 35.13 1.46
C ALA A 419 -18.97 36.57 1.11
N GLU A 420 -18.38 37.57 1.78
CA GLU A 420 -18.58 38.99 1.43
C GLU A 420 -17.96 39.32 0.06
N GLN A 421 -16.79 38.77 -0.28
CA GLN A 421 -16.20 38.90 -1.62
C GLN A 421 -17.10 38.27 -2.69
N LEU A 422 -17.62 37.06 -2.43
CA LEU A 422 -18.58 36.42 -3.33
C LEU A 422 -19.84 37.29 -3.50
N LYS A 423 -20.36 37.85 -2.41
CA LYS A 423 -21.51 38.77 -2.44
C LYS A 423 -21.24 40.01 -3.28
N ASP A 424 -20.07 40.63 -3.13
CA ASP A 424 -19.68 41.80 -3.92
C ASP A 424 -19.64 41.48 -5.41
N ALA A 425 -18.98 40.37 -5.76
CA ALA A 425 -18.92 39.90 -7.13
C ALA A 425 -20.33 39.61 -7.70
N LEU A 426 -21.21 39.01 -6.89
CA LEU A 426 -22.60 38.74 -7.29
C LEU A 426 -23.45 40.02 -7.41
N ASN A 427 -23.22 41.03 -6.56
CA ASN A 427 -23.86 42.33 -6.64
C ASN A 427 -23.39 43.14 -7.85
N ALA A 428 -22.16 42.92 -8.33
CA ALA A 428 -21.66 43.51 -9.57
C ALA A 428 -22.32 42.90 -10.82
N MET A 429 -22.86 41.67 -10.74
CA MET A 429 -23.60 41.06 -11.85
C MET A 429 -24.93 41.81 -12.08
N GLY A 430 -24.95 42.67 -13.10
CA GLY A 430 -26.15 43.41 -13.52
C GLY A 430 -25.96 44.89 -13.84
N GLY A 431 -24.71 45.41 -13.84
CA GLY A 431 -24.42 46.83 -14.11
C GLY A 431 -24.24 47.24 -15.58
N GLY A 432 -24.35 46.32 -16.56
CA GLY A 432 -24.14 46.62 -17.99
C GLY A 432 -25.23 46.08 -18.92
N ASP A 433 -25.37 46.68 -20.10
CA ASP A 433 -26.40 46.45 -21.15
C ASP A 433 -26.41 45.02 -21.79
N GLY A 434 -25.88 44.00 -21.11
CA GLY A 434 -25.65 42.67 -21.68
C GLY A 434 -26.58 41.59 -21.13
N GLY A 435 -27.66 41.30 -21.87
CA GLY A 435 -28.27 39.97 -21.98
C GLY A 435 -29.06 39.45 -20.77
N THR A 436 -30.27 38.96 -21.04
CA THR A 436 -31.04 38.09 -20.13
C THR A 436 -30.26 36.80 -19.87
N ILE A 437 -29.47 36.78 -18.79
CA ILE A 437 -28.91 35.55 -18.23
C ILE A 437 -30.09 34.67 -17.83
N ASP A 438 -30.14 33.44 -18.36
CA ASP A 438 -31.14 32.46 -17.95
C ASP A 438 -30.79 31.96 -16.53
N LEU A 439 -31.37 32.61 -15.53
CA LEU A 439 -31.06 32.46 -14.10
C LEU A 439 -31.36 31.06 -13.55
N GLU A 440 -32.14 30.23 -14.24
CA GLU A 440 -32.32 28.81 -13.89
C GLU A 440 -31.17 27.92 -14.38
N LYS A 441 -30.40 28.37 -15.39
CA LYS A 441 -29.35 27.60 -16.06
C LYS A 441 -27.93 28.00 -15.67
N THR A 442 -27.74 29.04 -14.86
CA THR A 442 -26.40 29.44 -14.42
C THR A 442 -25.78 28.34 -13.54
N HIS A 443 -24.77 27.66 -14.07
CA HIS A 443 -24.00 26.61 -13.38
C HIS A 443 -23.45 27.09 -12.02
N LEU A 444 -23.09 28.38 -11.92
CA LEU A 444 -22.64 29.00 -10.67
C LEU A 444 -23.68 28.95 -9.55
N PHE A 445 -24.95 29.25 -9.83
CA PHE A 445 -25.99 29.25 -8.78
C PHE A 445 -26.29 27.85 -8.28
N GLN A 446 -26.27 26.85 -9.16
CA GLN A 446 -26.38 25.45 -8.71
C GLN A 446 -25.16 25.05 -7.88
N MET A 447 -23.96 25.50 -8.25
CA MET A 447 -22.75 25.27 -7.47
C MET A 447 -22.85 25.93 -6.08
N ILE A 448 -23.25 27.20 -5.97
CA ILE A 448 -23.40 27.90 -4.67
C ILE A 448 -24.41 27.16 -3.79
N ARG A 449 -25.56 26.75 -4.34
CA ARG A 449 -26.59 25.98 -3.62
C ARG A 449 -26.05 24.64 -3.12
N GLY A 450 -25.38 23.89 -4.00
CA GLY A 450 -24.80 22.59 -3.67
C GLY A 450 -23.68 22.71 -2.64
N PHE A 451 -22.76 23.64 -2.85
CA PHE A 451 -21.65 23.92 -1.95
C PHE A 451 -22.15 24.31 -0.56
N SER A 452 -23.01 25.32 -0.48
CA SER A 452 -23.56 25.83 0.78
C SER A 452 -24.27 24.75 1.57
N ALA A 453 -25.15 23.97 0.92
CA ALA A 453 -25.80 22.84 1.57
C ALA A 453 -24.79 21.77 2.02
N GLY A 454 -23.76 21.49 1.21
CA GLY A 454 -22.73 20.53 1.58
C GLY A 454 -21.93 20.95 2.80
N VAL A 455 -21.46 22.19 2.85
CA VAL A 455 -20.67 22.71 3.97
C VAL A 455 -21.50 22.90 5.24
N SER A 456 -22.82 23.14 5.12
CA SER A 456 -23.70 23.23 6.29
C SER A 456 -23.77 21.93 7.11
N GLU A 457 -23.55 20.78 6.49
CA GLU A 457 -23.47 19.47 7.17
C GLU A 457 -22.09 19.21 7.79
N LEU A 458 -21.07 19.99 7.39
CA LEU A 458 -19.70 19.85 7.87
C LEU A 458 -19.44 20.68 9.14
N GLY A 459 -20.09 21.84 9.30
CA GLY A 459 -19.80 22.73 10.43
C GLY A 459 -18.32 23.15 10.46
N ASP A 460 -17.67 23.03 11.62
CA ASP A 460 -16.29 23.52 11.85
C ASP A 460 -15.21 22.83 11.00
N VAL A 461 -15.50 21.68 10.37
CA VAL A 461 -14.54 20.97 9.49
C VAL A 461 -14.61 21.42 8.01
N ALA A 462 -15.28 22.54 7.73
CA ALA A 462 -15.43 23.11 6.39
C ALA A 462 -14.20 23.95 5.92
N ALA A 463 -13.23 24.24 6.78
CA ALA A 463 -12.06 25.06 6.46
C ALA A 463 -11.27 24.66 5.19
N PRO A 464 -11.10 23.37 4.82
CA PRO A 464 -10.37 22.98 3.62
C PRO A 464 -11.01 23.37 2.28
N TYR A 465 -12.21 23.97 2.29
CA TYR A 465 -12.97 24.29 1.07
C TYR A 465 -12.91 25.78 0.67
N VAL A 466 -12.02 26.58 1.28
CA VAL A 466 -11.83 27.99 0.93
C VAL A 466 -11.53 28.20 -0.56
N ASP A 467 -10.75 27.33 -1.18
CA ASP A 467 -10.41 27.43 -2.62
C ASP A 467 -11.65 27.34 -3.52
N VAL A 468 -12.68 26.60 -3.09
CA VAL A 468 -13.95 26.53 -3.82
C VAL A 468 -14.69 27.87 -3.73
N MET A 469 -14.64 28.55 -2.59
CA MET A 469 -15.21 29.90 -2.42
C MET A 469 -14.50 30.95 -3.29
N VAL A 470 -13.17 30.92 -3.33
CA VAL A 470 -12.38 31.81 -4.19
C VAL A 470 -12.71 31.56 -5.66
N THR A 471 -12.76 30.30 -6.08
CA THR A 471 -13.11 29.94 -7.47
C THR A 471 -14.52 30.39 -7.84
N MET A 472 -15.50 30.25 -6.95
CA MET A 472 -16.86 30.76 -7.17
C MET A 472 -16.91 32.28 -7.27
N THR A 473 -16.06 32.99 -6.51
CA THR A 473 -15.97 34.45 -6.56
C THR A 473 -15.40 34.90 -7.90
N HIS A 474 -14.32 34.28 -8.37
CA HIS A 474 -13.77 34.52 -9.70
C HIS A 474 -14.76 34.16 -10.82
N ALA A 475 -15.57 33.12 -10.61
CA ALA A 475 -16.64 32.76 -11.53
C ALA A 475 -17.70 33.86 -11.63
N ALA A 476 -18.13 34.42 -10.49
CA ALA A 476 -19.14 35.47 -10.42
C ALA A 476 -18.71 36.73 -11.18
N THR A 477 -17.43 37.14 -11.08
CA THR A 477 -16.92 38.32 -11.79
C THR A 477 -16.82 38.11 -13.31
N ARG A 478 -16.66 36.87 -13.77
CA ARG A 478 -16.43 36.52 -15.19
C ARG A 478 -17.67 36.04 -15.94
N ILE A 479 -18.84 35.95 -15.30
CA ILE A 479 -20.10 35.49 -15.94
C ILE A 479 -20.53 36.35 -17.14
N GLY A 480 -20.20 37.65 -17.16
CA GLY A 480 -20.44 38.52 -18.32
C GLY A 480 -19.60 38.17 -19.57
N ILE A 481 -18.59 37.30 -19.42
CA ILE A 481 -17.54 37.03 -20.41
C ILE A 481 -17.60 35.59 -20.95
N GLY A 482 -18.54 34.76 -20.48
CA GLY A 482 -18.86 33.45 -21.07
C GLY A 482 -17.87 32.31 -20.82
N PHE A 483 -16.85 32.50 -19.98
CA PHE A 483 -15.88 31.45 -19.63
C PHE A 483 -15.41 31.55 -18.19
N VAL A 484 -15.47 30.43 -17.45
CA VAL A 484 -14.93 30.31 -16.09
C VAL A 484 -14.02 29.07 -16.04
N PRO A 485 -12.70 29.24 -15.85
CA PRO A 485 -11.80 28.10 -15.68
C PRO A 485 -11.97 27.55 -14.26
N TYR A 486 -12.75 26.48 -14.11
CA TYR A 486 -12.79 25.72 -12.86
C TYR A 486 -11.63 24.73 -12.84
N VAL A 487 -10.93 24.63 -11.70
CA VAL A 487 -9.88 23.63 -11.45
C VAL A 487 -10.10 22.92 -10.11
N GLY A 488 -9.42 21.78 -9.92
CA GLY A 488 -9.43 21.05 -8.65
C GLY A 488 -10.83 20.69 -8.13
N ALA A 489 -11.03 20.85 -6.81
CA ALA A 489 -12.28 20.51 -6.13
C ALA A 489 -13.48 21.34 -6.61
N ALA A 490 -13.27 22.57 -7.07
CA ALA A 490 -14.34 23.41 -7.63
C ALA A 490 -14.81 22.85 -8.98
N LEU A 491 -13.89 22.41 -9.85
CA LEU A 491 -14.27 21.73 -11.09
C LEU A 491 -15.04 20.44 -10.81
N ASP A 492 -14.52 19.63 -9.90
CA ASP A 492 -15.15 18.36 -9.49
C ASP A 492 -16.57 18.58 -8.95
N LEU A 493 -16.77 19.63 -8.15
CA LEU A 493 -18.09 20.04 -7.68
C LEU A 493 -18.98 20.52 -8.83
N CYS A 494 -18.47 21.30 -9.78
CA CYS A 494 -19.28 21.74 -10.91
C CYS A 494 -19.75 20.54 -11.74
N GLU A 495 -18.84 19.66 -12.14
CA GLU A 495 -19.17 18.46 -12.91
C GLU A 495 -20.18 17.57 -12.16
N ALA A 496 -20.04 17.47 -10.84
CA ALA A 496 -20.97 16.75 -9.99
C ALA A 496 -22.37 17.37 -9.95
N VAL A 497 -22.49 18.69 -9.86
CA VAL A 497 -23.78 19.38 -9.73
C VAL A 497 -24.48 19.52 -11.08
N THR A 498 -23.74 19.99 -12.09
CA THR A 498 -24.29 20.35 -13.41
C THR A 498 -24.39 19.16 -14.34
N GLY A 499 -23.49 18.18 -14.20
CA GLY A 499 -23.34 17.08 -15.14
C GLY A 499 -22.64 17.45 -16.45
N LYS A 500 -22.05 18.65 -16.55
CA LYS A 500 -21.33 19.11 -17.74
C LYS A 500 -19.83 18.94 -17.59
N GLU A 501 -19.22 18.28 -18.58
CA GLU A 501 -17.76 18.19 -18.74
C GLU A 501 -17.14 19.59 -18.68
N LEU A 502 -16.14 19.76 -17.80
CA LEU A 502 -15.44 21.03 -17.58
C LEU A 502 -16.35 22.20 -17.19
N CYS A 503 -17.58 21.94 -16.71
CA CYS A 503 -18.57 22.97 -16.39
C CYS A 503 -19.00 23.85 -17.58
N LEU A 504 -18.68 23.45 -18.81
CA LEU A 504 -18.95 24.25 -20.01
C LEU A 504 -20.43 24.13 -20.42
N PRO A 505 -21.11 25.21 -20.81
CA PRO A 505 -22.49 25.16 -21.32
C PRO A 505 -22.66 24.17 -22.48
N ASP A 506 -21.72 24.19 -23.43
CA ASP A 506 -21.65 23.28 -24.58
C ASP A 506 -20.80 22.02 -24.30
N GLY A 507 -20.42 21.80 -23.04
CA GLY A 507 -19.71 20.62 -22.60
C GLY A 507 -20.53 19.34 -22.79
N ARG A 508 -19.82 18.23 -22.96
CA ARG A 508 -20.44 16.90 -23.03
C ARG A 508 -21.17 16.57 -21.73
N GLU A 509 -22.33 15.92 -21.86
CA GLU A 509 -23.02 15.34 -20.71
C GLU A 509 -22.22 14.19 -20.09
N LEU A 510 -22.03 14.27 -18.78
CA LEU A 510 -21.37 13.25 -17.99
C LEU A 510 -22.36 12.19 -17.56
N SER A 511 -21.94 10.92 -17.62
CA SER A 511 -22.74 9.83 -17.06
C SER A 511 -22.87 9.96 -15.54
N LEU A 512 -23.84 9.27 -14.94
CA LEU A 512 -23.95 9.25 -13.48
C LEU A 512 -22.65 8.80 -12.81
N GLY A 513 -21.95 7.80 -13.36
CA GLY A 513 -20.71 7.31 -12.79
C GLY A 513 -19.53 8.26 -12.96
N GLU A 514 -19.40 8.94 -14.11
CA GLU A 514 -18.42 10.03 -14.28
C GLU A 514 -18.66 11.17 -13.27
N ARG A 515 -19.94 11.47 -13.01
CA ARG A 515 -20.31 12.52 -12.06
C ARG A 515 -20.04 12.12 -10.62
N ILE A 516 -20.30 10.86 -10.25
CA ILE A 516 -19.92 10.32 -8.93
C ILE A 516 -18.39 10.33 -8.80
N PHE A 517 -17.65 10.00 -9.86
CA PHE A 517 -16.20 10.08 -9.88
C PHE A 517 -15.71 11.51 -9.61
N SER A 518 -16.26 12.51 -10.29
CA SER A 518 -15.95 13.93 -10.04
C SER A 518 -16.32 14.31 -8.60
N ALA A 519 -17.56 14.02 -8.17
CA ALA A 519 -18.08 14.34 -6.85
C ALA A 519 -17.23 13.82 -5.68
N VAL A 520 -16.70 12.59 -5.81
CA VAL A 520 -15.83 11.99 -4.80
C VAL A 520 -14.59 12.85 -4.51
N GLY A 521 -14.05 13.60 -5.47
CA GLY A 521 -12.92 14.47 -5.18
C GLY A 521 -13.25 15.93 -4.93
N THR A 522 -14.52 16.25 -4.71
CA THR A 522 -14.90 17.53 -4.14
C THR A 522 -14.38 17.68 -2.70
N GLY A 523 -14.11 16.60 -1.95
CA GLY A 523 -13.87 16.71 -0.51
C GLY A 523 -12.89 15.73 0.15
N VAL A 524 -12.03 16.27 1.02
CA VAL A 524 -11.17 15.54 1.96
C VAL A 524 -11.92 15.29 3.28
N GLY A 525 -11.74 14.10 3.87
CA GLY A 525 -12.08 13.75 5.27
C GLY A 525 -13.56 13.49 5.60
N ALA A 526 -14.50 14.26 5.04
CA ALA A 526 -15.93 14.17 5.37
C ALA A 526 -16.86 14.12 4.14
N GLY A 527 -16.37 13.55 3.03
CA GLY A 527 -17.05 13.57 1.73
C GLY A 527 -18.50 13.10 1.76
N VAL A 528 -18.86 12.09 2.56
CA VAL A 528 -20.25 11.63 2.66
C VAL A 528 -21.18 12.63 3.34
N ALA A 529 -20.73 13.33 4.39
CA ALA A 529 -21.55 14.33 5.08
C ALA A 529 -21.84 15.52 4.15
N PHE A 530 -20.82 16.00 3.44
CA PHE A 530 -20.97 17.03 2.40
C PHE A 530 -22.02 16.63 1.34
N HIS A 531 -21.95 15.40 0.83
CA HIS A 531 -22.90 14.95 -0.19
C HIS A 531 -24.31 14.67 0.36
N LYS A 532 -24.48 14.38 1.66
CA LYS A 532 -25.82 14.35 2.30
C LYS A 532 -26.48 15.73 2.24
N GLY A 533 -25.71 16.78 2.52
CA GLY A 533 -26.18 18.17 2.41
C GLY A 533 -26.57 18.51 0.98
N MET A 534 -25.67 18.24 0.02
CA MET A 534 -25.92 18.46 -1.41
C MET A 534 -27.18 17.76 -1.93
N LYS A 535 -27.43 16.53 -1.50
CA LYS A 535 -28.62 15.76 -1.91
C LYS A 535 -29.93 16.48 -1.55
N ASN A 536 -29.95 17.21 -0.44
CA ASN A 536 -31.11 17.97 0.03
C ASN A 536 -31.13 19.41 -0.50
N ALA A 537 -30.08 19.85 -1.18
CA ALA A 537 -29.97 21.19 -1.73
C ALA A 537 -31.01 21.47 -2.83
N PRO A 538 -31.37 22.74 -3.10
CA PRO A 538 -32.20 23.14 -4.22
C PRO A 538 -31.44 23.08 -5.57
N ILE A 539 -30.72 21.99 -5.85
CA ILE A 539 -30.01 21.73 -7.11
C ILE A 539 -30.81 20.81 -8.03
N GLY A 540 -30.40 20.73 -9.31
CA GLY A 540 -31.05 19.87 -10.30
C GLY A 540 -31.08 18.39 -9.91
N ALA A 541 -32.07 17.64 -10.44
CA ALA A 541 -32.26 16.22 -10.14
C ALA A 541 -31.02 15.37 -10.43
N VAL A 542 -30.31 15.75 -11.49
CA VAL A 542 -29.04 15.18 -11.93
C VAL A 542 -28.02 15.34 -10.78
N GLY A 543 -27.80 16.55 -10.25
CA GLY A 543 -26.93 16.83 -9.08
C GLY A 543 -27.29 16.00 -7.84
N LYS A 544 -28.58 15.90 -7.52
CA LYS A 544 -29.07 15.10 -6.38
C LYS A 544 -28.77 13.60 -6.53
N ALA A 545 -28.93 13.05 -7.73
CA ALA A 545 -28.63 11.65 -8.01
C ALA A 545 -27.14 11.33 -7.82
N THR A 546 -26.25 12.25 -8.23
CA THR A 546 -24.81 12.12 -7.98
C THR A 546 -24.48 12.13 -6.51
N ALA A 547 -25.03 13.09 -5.76
CA ALA A 547 -24.82 13.18 -4.32
C ALA A 547 -25.32 11.92 -3.59
N GLN A 548 -26.49 11.39 -3.98
CA GLN A 548 -26.99 10.12 -3.48
C GLN A 548 -26.04 8.95 -3.79
N GLY A 549 -25.49 8.88 -5.01
CA GLY A 549 -24.52 7.83 -5.38
C GLY A 549 -23.23 7.88 -4.54
N VAL A 550 -22.73 9.07 -4.19
CA VAL A 550 -21.59 9.20 -3.27
C VAL A 550 -21.96 8.74 -1.86
N VAL A 551 -23.15 9.06 -1.37
CA VAL A 551 -23.63 8.63 -0.04
C VAL A 551 -23.72 7.10 0.06
N GLU A 552 -24.10 6.42 -1.02
CA GLU A 552 -24.20 4.95 -1.09
C GLU A 552 -22.86 4.23 -0.91
N PHE A 553 -21.73 4.88 -1.25
CA PHE A 553 -20.39 4.29 -1.08
C PHE A 553 -20.00 4.17 0.41
N GLY A 554 -20.57 5.01 1.27
CA GLY A 554 -20.20 5.10 2.67
C GLY A 554 -18.88 5.85 2.91
N PRO A 555 -18.64 6.32 4.15
CA PRO A 555 -17.57 7.28 4.45
C PRO A 555 -16.18 6.72 4.14
N GLU A 556 -15.95 5.45 4.46
CA GLU A 556 -14.64 4.82 4.31
C GLU A 556 -14.21 4.70 2.84
N LEU A 557 -15.12 4.25 1.96
CA LEU A 557 -14.80 4.12 0.54
C LEU A 557 -14.66 5.49 -0.12
N VAL A 558 -15.51 6.46 0.22
CA VAL A 558 -15.39 7.82 -0.34
C VAL A 558 -14.04 8.45 0.01
N GLU A 559 -13.58 8.29 1.26
CA GLU A 559 -12.26 8.79 1.65
C GLU A 559 -11.11 8.06 0.93
N ALA A 560 -11.22 6.74 0.76
CA ALA A 560 -10.22 5.98 0.02
C ALA A 560 -10.18 6.38 -1.46
N LEU A 561 -11.34 6.57 -2.09
CA LEU A 561 -11.43 6.97 -3.49
C LEU A 561 -10.99 8.42 -3.71
N SER A 562 -11.27 9.35 -2.80
CA SER A 562 -10.84 10.74 -2.96
C SER A 562 -9.32 10.88 -3.02
N LYS A 563 -8.59 10.00 -2.32
CA LYS A 563 -7.12 9.95 -2.30
C LYS A 563 -6.50 9.10 -3.42
N SER A 564 -7.24 8.15 -3.99
CA SER A 564 -6.70 7.17 -4.95
C SER A 564 -7.18 7.35 -6.38
N ARG A 565 -8.25 8.13 -6.60
CA ARG A 565 -8.79 8.32 -7.95
C ARG A 565 -7.78 9.02 -8.87
N ILE A 566 -7.80 8.66 -10.14
CA ILE A 566 -6.96 9.27 -11.19
C ILE A 566 -7.81 9.63 -12.39
N LYS A 567 -7.69 10.88 -12.87
CA LYS A 567 -8.50 11.39 -14.00
C LYS A 567 -8.02 10.86 -15.35
N GLU A 568 -6.75 10.49 -15.45
CA GLU A 568 -6.14 9.96 -16.66
C GLU A 568 -5.00 9.00 -16.33
N TRP A 569 -4.89 7.92 -17.11
CA TRP A 569 -3.68 7.09 -17.17
C TRP A 569 -3.47 6.56 -18.57
N ARG A 570 -2.29 6.84 -19.16
CA ARG A 570 -1.88 6.34 -20.48
C ARG A 570 -2.99 6.53 -21.54
N GLY A 571 -3.60 7.72 -21.62
CA GLY A 571 -4.64 8.04 -22.61
C GLY A 571 -6.03 7.43 -22.34
N ILE A 572 -6.20 6.68 -21.25
CA ILE A 572 -7.54 6.38 -20.70
C ILE A 572 -7.95 7.57 -19.84
N LYS A 573 -8.85 8.38 -20.38
CA LYS A 573 -9.33 9.62 -19.77
C LYS A 573 -10.68 9.42 -19.09
N ARG A 574 -10.92 10.23 -18.05
CA ARG A 574 -12.15 10.35 -17.26
C ARG A 574 -12.51 9.04 -16.57
N GLY A 575 -12.26 8.99 -15.26
CA GLY A 575 -12.74 7.89 -14.45
C GLY A 575 -14.25 7.93 -14.22
N ALA A 576 -14.81 6.80 -13.80
CA ALA A 576 -16.24 6.67 -13.54
C ALA A 576 -16.52 5.61 -12.45
N PHE A 577 -17.43 5.90 -11.52
CA PHE A 577 -17.72 5.04 -10.36
C PHE A 577 -19.21 4.73 -10.20
N LYS A 578 -19.54 3.46 -9.99
CA LYS A 578 -20.88 2.98 -9.63
C LYS A 578 -20.79 1.59 -8.98
N LEU A 579 -21.42 1.42 -7.82
CA LEU A 579 -21.60 0.10 -7.20
C LEU A 579 -22.85 -0.60 -7.78
N SER A 580 -22.84 -1.93 -7.92
CA SER A 580 -23.91 -2.70 -8.60
C SER A 580 -25.06 -3.19 -7.68
N GLU A 581 -26.34 -2.93 -8.02
CA GLU A 581 -27.59 -3.02 -7.19
C GLU A 581 -27.89 -4.26 -6.30
N LYS A 582 -27.01 -5.25 -6.15
CA LYS A 582 -27.26 -6.51 -5.41
C LYS A 582 -26.35 -6.64 -4.18
N LEU A 583 -26.58 -7.67 -3.36
CA LEU A 583 -25.71 -8.07 -2.22
C LEU A 583 -24.20 -8.06 -2.54
N GLU A 584 -23.84 -8.11 -3.82
CA GLU A 584 -22.52 -7.86 -4.41
C GLU A 584 -21.88 -6.52 -3.95
N HIS A 585 -22.65 -5.46 -3.70
CA HIS A 585 -22.17 -4.14 -3.27
C HIS A 585 -21.21 -4.14 -2.07
N VAL A 586 -21.52 -4.92 -1.03
CA VAL A 586 -20.71 -4.93 0.20
C VAL A 586 -19.35 -5.53 -0.12
N PHE A 587 -19.33 -6.67 -0.82
CA PHE A 587 -18.08 -7.31 -1.21
C PHE A 587 -17.32 -6.49 -2.26
N GLU A 588 -17.98 -5.91 -3.26
CA GLU A 588 -17.36 -5.01 -4.25
C GLU A 588 -16.71 -3.79 -3.57
N ARG A 589 -17.40 -3.19 -2.59
CA ARG A 589 -16.86 -2.09 -1.79
C ARG A 589 -15.64 -2.53 -1.00
N ASP A 590 -15.71 -3.67 -0.33
CA ASP A 590 -14.61 -4.17 0.50
C ASP A 590 -13.40 -4.57 -0.39
N VAL A 591 -13.65 -5.08 -1.60
CA VAL A 591 -12.61 -5.31 -2.62
C VAL A 591 -11.99 -3.99 -3.08
N ALA A 592 -12.79 -2.95 -3.37
CA ALA A 592 -12.27 -1.63 -3.73
C ALA A 592 -11.37 -1.06 -2.62
N LEU A 593 -11.82 -1.16 -1.37
CA LEU A 593 -11.03 -0.77 -0.19
C LEU A 593 -9.74 -1.58 -0.07
N HIS A 594 -9.78 -2.88 -0.31
CA HIS A 594 -8.60 -3.73 -0.30
C HIS A 594 -7.59 -3.31 -1.37
N LEU A 595 -8.04 -3.13 -2.62
CA LEU A 595 -7.17 -2.68 -3.72
C LEU A 595 -6.50 -1.35 -3.40
N ILE A 596 -7.25 -0.38 -2.85
CA ILE A 596 -6.72 0.95 -2.55
C ILE A 596 -5.81 0.93 -1.31
N LYS A 597 -6.31 0.42 -0.18
CA LYS A 597 -5.63 0.54 1.13
C LYS A 597 -4.58 -0.53 1.39
N LYS A 598 -4.72 -1.72 0.81
CA LYS A 598 -3.80 -2.84 1.00
C LYS A 598 -2.86 -3.04 -0.18
N GLU A 599 -3.37 -2.95 -1.41
CA GLU A 599 -2.53 -3.10 -2.61
C GLU A 599 -1.98 -1.75 -3.14
N GLY A 600 -2.40 -0.61 -2.58
CA GLY A 600 -1.90 0.72 -2.96
C GLY A 600 -2.34 1.17 -4.37
N HIS A 601 -3.40 0.57 -4.90
CA HIS A 601 -3.87 0.87 -6.24
C HIS A 601 -4.51 2.26 -6.33
N LYS A 602 -4.31 2.92 -7.47
CA LYS A 602 -5.07 4.09 -7.90
C LYS A 602 -6.30 3.66 -8.69
N MET A 603 -7.45 4.27 -8.44
CA MET A 603 -8.73 3.86 -9.03
C MET A 603 -9.08 4.70 -10.27
N LEU A 604 -9.34 4.04 -11.40
CA LEU A 604 -9.76 4.69 -12.63
C LEU A 604 -11.23 4.44 -12.93
N ALA A 605 -11.72 3.20 -12.76
CA ALA A 605 -13.15 2.91 -12.85
C ALA A 605 -13.58 1.81 -11.88
N LEU A 606 -14.82 1.95 -11.39
CA LEU A 606 -15.47 1.05 -10.43
C LEU A 606 -16.89 0.76 -10.91
N GLY A 607 -17.21 -0.53 -11.10
CA GLY A 607 -18.42 -1.07 -11.69
C GLY A 607 -18.24 -1.44 -13.17
N ASP A 608 -18.76 -2.61 -13.59
CA ASP A 608 -18.74 -3.10 -14.98
C ASP A 608 -19.21 -2.03 -15.99
N GLY A 609 -20.33 -1.36 -15.72
CA GLY A 609 -20.84 -0.27 -16.56
C GLY A 609 -19.84 0.87 -16.75
N GLU A 610 -19.15 1.24 -15.68
CA GLU A 610 -18.22 2.36 -15.68
C GLU A 610 -16.90 1.98 -16.34
N VAL A 611 -16.38 0.77 -16.07
CA VAL A 611 -15.20 0.26 -16.78
C VAL A 611 -15.46 0.20 -18.29
N ARG A 612 -16.64 -0.27 -18.73
CA ARG A 612 -17.03 -0.26 -20.15
C ARG A 612 -17.01 1.14 -20.74
N GLN A 613 -17.58 2.10 -20.04
CA GLN A 613 -17.61 3.49 -20.51
C GLN A 613 -16.20 4.05 -20.68
N VAL A 614 -15.35 3.90 -19.66
CA VAL A 614 -13.98 4.44 -19.63
C VAL A 614 -13.10 3.84 -20.73
N VAL A 615 -13.22 2.54 -20.99
CA VAL A 615 -12.42 1.88 -22.04
C VAL A 615 -13.07 1.92 -23.44
N GLY A 616 -14.30 2.42 -23.55
CA GLY A 616 -15.00 2.59 -24.84
C GLY A 616 -15.66 1.30 -25.38
N ILE A 617 -16.16 0.42 -24.52
CA ILE A 617 -17.00 -0.72 -24.90
C ILE A 617 -18.44 -0.23 -25.05
N LEU A 618 -18.95 -0.22 -26.29
CA LEU A 618 -20.33 0.16 -26.55
C LEU A 618 -21.32 -0.87 -25.94
N PRO A 619 -22.43 -0.41 -25.34
CA PRO A 619 -23.49 -1.30 -24.90
C PRO A 619 -24.15 -1.94 -26.13
N SER A 620 -23.82 -3.20 -26.44
CA SER A 620 -24.50 -3.94 -27.51
C SER A 620 -25.89 -4.37 -27.01
N ALA A 621 -26.94 -3.85 -27.62
CA ALA A 621 -28.33 -4.21 -27.30
C ALA A 621 -28.72 -5.63 -27.77
N GLN A 622 -27.84 -6.36 -28.50
CA GLN A 622 -28.27 -7.52 -29.30
C GLN A 622 -27.41 -8.79 -29.18
N VAL A 623 -26.28 -8.82 -28.46
CA VAL A 623 -25.49 -10.06 -28.30
C VAL A 623 -25.13 -10.30 -26.82
N ARG A 624 -25.61 -11.43 -26.26
CA ARG A 624 -25.23 -11.90 -24.91
C ARG A 624 -23.71 -12.12 -24.84
N GLY A 625 -23.03 -11.43 -23.92
CA GLY A 625 -21.62 -11.68 -23.59
C GLY A 625 -20.62 -10.62 -24.09
N VAL A 626 -20.91 -9.97 -25.21
CA VAL A 626 -19.99 -9.05 -25.93
C VAL A 626 -19.94 -7.64 -25.32
N SER A 627 -20.68 -7.40 -24.23
CA SER A 627 -20.86 -6.06 -23.65
C SER A 627 -20.65 -6.05 -22.14
N ARG A 628 -19.80 -6.91 -21.59
CA ARG A 628 -19.45 -6.93 -20.15
C ARG A 628 -17.95 -6.70 -19.98
N ALA A 629 -17.60 -5.96 -18.94
CA ALA A 629 -16.25 -5.71 -18.47
C ALA A 629 -16.06 -6.27 -17.05
N CYS A 630 -14.84 -6.19 -16.55
CA CYS A 630 -14.53 -6.45 -15.15
C CYS A 630 -15.05 -5.30 -14.27
N ASP A 631 -15.16 -5.56 -12.96
CA ASP A 631 -15.72 -4.59 -12.01
C ASP A 631 -14.77 -3.43 -11.73
N PHE A 632 -13.45 -3.62 -11.77
CA PHE A 632 -12.50 -2.56 -11.46
C PHE A 632 -11.43 -2.43 -12.55
N LEU A 633 -11.12 -1.19 -12.88
CA LEU A 633 -9.93 -0.80 -13.61
C LEU A 633 -9.09 0.08 -12.70
N THR A 634 -7.92 -0.44 -12.33
CA THR A 634 -6.99 0.21 -11.40
C THR A 634 -5.60 0.32 -11.99
N VAL A 635 -4.78 1.19 -11.40
CA VAL A 635 -3.35 1.30 -11.69
C VAL A 635 -2.59 0.86 -10.44
N SER A 636 -1.69 -0.12 -10.60
CA SER A 636 -0.85 -0.62 -9.51
C SER A 636 0.20 0.43 -9.10
N PRO A 637 0.86 0.27 -7.94
CA PRO A 637 2.03 1.07 -7.58
C PRO A 637 3.17 1.02 -8.61
N ASN A 638 3.22 -0.03 -9.44
CA ASN A 638 4.22 -0.20 -10.50
C ASN A 638 3.86 0.54 -11.79
N GLY A 639 2.68 1.17 -11.87
CA GLY A 639 2.23 1.97 -13.00
C GLY A 639 1.53 1.19 -14.12
N GLY A 640 1.28 -0.10 -13.96
CA GLY A 640 0.48 -0.88 -14.91
C GLY A 640 -1.00 -0.97 -14.55
N PHE A 641 -1.81 -1.24 -15.56
CA PHE A 641 -3.23 -1.52 -15.37
C PHE A 641 -3.42 -2.89 -14.69
N VAL A 642 -4.30 -2.92 -13.70
CA VAL A 642 -4.81 -4.15 -13.09
C VAL A 642 -6.31 -4.23 -13.34
N LEU A 643 -6.72 -5.30 -14.02
CA LEU A 643 -8.11 -5.63 -14.28
C LEU A 643 -8.59 -6.55 -13.16
N SER A 644 -9.56 -6.10 -12.36
CA SER A 644 -10.09 -6.91 -11.25
C SER A 644 -11.57 -7.17 -11.44
N ASP A 645 -11.98 -8.42 -11.25
CA ASP A 645 -13.38 -8.84 -11.30
C ASP A 645 -13.73 -9.49 -9.97
N SER A 646 -14.63 -8.88 -9.20
CA SER A 646 -15.04 -9.43 -7.92
C SER A 646 -16.13 -10.48 -8.15
N LYS A 647 -16.04 -11.57 -7.40
CA LYS A 647 -17.05 -12.62 -7.46
C LYS A 647 -17.43 -13.02 -6.05
N PHE A 648 -18.51 -12.42 -5.56
CA PHE A 648 -19.13 -12.89 -4.33
C PHE A 648 -19.82 -14.23 -4.61
N VAL A 649 -19.29 -15.29 -4.00
CA VAL A 649 -19.87 -16.63 -4.06
C VAL A 649 -20.16 -17.10 -2.65
N GLY A 650 -21.45 -17.26 -2.33
CA GLY A 650 -21.85 -17.90 -1.08
C GLY A 650 -21.44 -19.39 -1.04
N PRO A 651 -21.61 -20.07 0.10
CA PRO A 651 -21.09 -21.44 0.33
C PRO A 651 -21.55 -22.50 -0.68
N LYS A 652 -22.67 -22.25 -1.39
CA LYS A 652 -23.28 -23.14 -2.38
C LYS A 652 -23.09 -22.69 -3.83
N SER A 653 -22.43 -21.56 -4.07
CA SER A 653 -22.21 -21.00 -5.40
C SER A 653 -20.77 -21.16 -5.83
N THR A 654 -20.53 -21.22 -7.14
CA THR A 654 -19.19 -21.35 -7.70
C THR A 654 -18.91 -20.24 -8.71
N VAL A 655 -17.65 -19.82 -8.78
CA VAL A 655 -17.20 -18.78 -9.72
C VAL A 655 -17.17 -19.35 -11.13
N ASN A 656 -17.85 -18.67 -12.04
CA ASN A 656 -17.84 -18.99 -13.47
C ASN A 656 -16.63 -18.33 -14.14
N VAL A 657 -15.49 -19.03 -14.13
CA VAL A 657 -14.22 -18.58 -14.73
C VAL A 657 -14.37 -18.19 -16.21
N PRO A 658 -15.02 -18.99 -17.09
CA PRO A 658 -15.20 -18.59 -18.49
C PRO A 658 -15.89 -17.24 -18.68
N LYS A 659 -16.86 -16.90 -17.82
CA LYS A 659 -17.56 -15.61 -17.87
C LYS A 659 -16.64 -14.46 -17.45
N ALA A 660 -15.86 -14.63 -16.39
CA ALA A 660 -14.86 -13.63 -15.98
C ALA A 660 -13.78 -13.44 -17.06
N LEU A 661 -13.35 -14.53 -17.70
CA LEU A 661 -12.39 -14.49 -18.80
C LEU A 661 -12.92 -13.71 -20.01
N GLU A 662 -14.19 -13.88 -20.37
CA GLU A 662 -14.86 -13.09 -21.41
C GLU A 662 -14.83 -11.59 -21.07
N GLN A 663 -15.13 -11.22 -19.82
CA GLN A 663 -15.08 -9.84 -19.33
C GLN A 663 -13.68 -9.23 -19.48
N PHE A 664 -12.64 -9.94 -19.04
CA PHE A 664 -11.26 -9.47 -19.19
C PHE A 664 -10.82 -9.36 -20.65
N ASN A 665 -11.19 -10.33 -21.50
CA ASN A 665 -10.86 -10.29 -22.92
C ASN A 665 -11.51 -9.09 -23.63
N ASN A 666 -12.75 -8.74 -23.26
CA ASN A 666 -13.43 -7.56 -23.80
C ASN A 666 -12.68 -6.27 -23.42
N VAL A 667 -12.24 -6.15 -22.16
CA VAL A 667 -11.46 -4.99 -21.70
C VAL A 667 -10.08 -4.95 -22.37
N MET A 668 -9.37 -6.07 -22.46
CA MET A 668 -8.09 -6.16 -23.17
C MET A 668 -8.21 -5.77 -24.64
N ALA A 669 -9.27 -6.20 -25.33
CA ALA A 669 -9.53 -5.81 -26.71
C ALA A 669 -9.79 -4.30 -26.85
N ALA A 670 -10.55 -3.70 -25.92
CA ALA A 670 -10.82 -2.27 -25.92
C ALA A 670 -9.55 -1.44 -25.63
N LEU A 671 -8.74 -1.85 -24.65
CA LEU A 671 -7.43 -1.27 -24.36
C LEU A 671 -6.46 -1.45 -25.54
N GLY A 672 -6.59 -2.55 -26.29
CA GLY A 672 -5.81 -2.80 -27.51
C GLY A 672 -6.10 -1.78 -28.60
N LYS A 673 -7.38 -1.43 -28.82
CA LYS A 673 -7.78 -0.37 -29.77
C LYS A 673 -7.24 1.01 -29.40
N LYS A 674 -6.92 1.21 -28.12
CA LYS A 674 -6.32 2.44 -27.57
C LYS A 674 -4.78 2.33 -27.45
N ASN A 675 -4.17 1.26 -27.97
CA ASN A 675 -2.72 1.00 -27.93
C ASN A 675 -2.12 0.92 -26.52
N VAL A 676 -2.91 0.53 -25.51
CA VAL A 676 -2.47 0.53 -24.09
C VAL A 676 -2.60 -0.82 -23.41
N ALA A 677 -3.06 -1.86 -24.12
CA ALA A 677 -3.13 -3.22 -23.59
C ALA A 677 -1.76 -3.79 -23.15
N GLY A 678 -0.65 -3.29 -23.72
CA GLY A 678 0.70 -3.69 -23.32
C GLY A 678 1.08 -3.27 -21.89
N PHE A 679 0.36 -2.29 -21.32
CA PHE A 679 0.55 -1.82 -19.95
C PHE A 679 -0.30 -2.57 -18.92
N VAL A 680 -1.04 -3.62 -19.34
CA VAL A 680 -1.76 -4.48 -18.39
C VAL A 680 -0.78 -5.43 -17.74
N GLU A 681 -0.61 -5.28 -16.42
CA GLU A 681 0.28 -6.11 -15.62
C GLU A 681 -0.38 -7.40 -15.18
N ARG A 682 -1.66 -7.31 -14.79
CA ARG A 682 -2.36 -8.38 -14.10
C ARG A 682 -3.86 -8.33 -14.40
N ALA A 683 -4.44 -9.50 -14.59
CA ALA A 683 -5.87 -9.71 -14.53
C ALA A 683 -6.17 -10.66 -13.37
N GLN A 684 -7.15 -10.30 -12.52
CA GLN A 684 -7.42 -11.05 -11.31
C GLN A 684 -8.91 -11.19 -11.00
N ILE A 685 -9.29 -12.39 -10.57
CA ILE A 685 -10.60 -12.64 -9.96
C ILE A 685 -10.43 -12.53 -8.44
N VAL A 686 -11.18 -11.65 -7.80
CA VAL A 686 -11.14 -11.48 -6.34
C VAL A 686 -12.33 -12.21 -5.72
N ILE A 687 -12.07 -13.13 -4.80
CA ILE A 687 -13.09 -13.99 -4.17
C ILE A 687 -12.92 -14.00 -2.65
N PRO A 688 -14.01 -14.15 -1.88
CA PRO A 688 -13.89 -14.28 -0.42
C PRO A 688 -13.22 -15.61 -0.04
N ALA A 689 -12.62 -15.66 1.13
CA ALA A 689 -12.12 -16.89 1.72
C ALA A 689 -13.19 -18.00 1.74
N GLY A 690 -12.83 -19.20 1.30
CA GLY A 690 -13.75 -20.33 1.14
C GLY A 690 -14.59 -20.30 -0.16
N GLY A 691 -14.45 -19.26 -1.00
CA GLY A 691 -15.04 -19.20 -2.33
C GLY A 691 -14.53 -20.34 -3.23
N ARG A 692 -15.44 -20.96 -3.98
CA ARG A 692 -15.11 -22.12 -4.84
C ARG A 692 -15.20 -21.75 -6.31
N LEU A 693 -14.31 -22.33 -7.12
CA LEU A 693 -14.40 -22.26 -8.58
C LEU A 693 -15.36 -23.34 -9.10
N LYS A 694 -15.98 -23.09 -10.26
CA LYS A 694 -16.74 -24.13 -10.96
C LYS A 694 -15.77 -25.25 -11.41
N GLU A 695 -16.26 -26.48 -11.49
CA GLU A 695 -15.49 -27.62 -12.00
C GLU A 695 -14.80 -27.29 -13.33
N GLY A 696 -13.58 -27.80 -13.52
CA GLY A 696 -12.74 -27.50 -14.69
C GLY A 696 -11.53 -26.59 -14.41
N PHE A 697 -11.43 -26.03 -13.20
CA PHE A 697 -10.37 -25.09 -12.84
C PHE A 697 -9.82 -25.35 -11.43
N LYS A 698 -8.53 -25.09 -11.24
CA LYS A 698 -7.86 -25.14 -9.92
C LYS A 698 -7.00 -23.90 -9.70
N ILE A 699 -6.89 -23.48 -8.44
CA ILE A 699 -5.99 -22.41 -8.00
C ILE A 699 -4.64 -23.04 -7.65
N GLY A 700 -3.59 -22.65 -8.36
CA GLY A 700 -2.22 -23.09 -8.14
C GLY A 700 -1.43 -22.15 -7.22
N GLU A 701 -0.12 -22.37 -7.17
CA GLU A 701 0.81 -21.52 -6.42
C GLU A 701 0.73 -20.05 -6.88
N GLY A 702 0.78 -19.11 -5.93
CA GLY A 702 0.66 -17.67 -6.20
C GLY A 702 -0.72 -17.25 -6.73
N GLY A 703 -1.75 -18.08 -6.55
CA GLY A 703 -3.11 -17.81 -7.04
C GLY A 703 -3.32 -18.09 -8.53
N LYS A 704 -2.30 -18.60 -9.24
CA LYS A 704 -2.37 -18.80 -10.70
C LYS A 704 -3.48 -19.79 -11.08
N LEU A 705 -4.33 -19.40 -12.01
CA LEU A 705 -5.46 -20.23 -12.42
C LEU A 705 -5.04 -21.25 -13.48
N THR A 706 -5.33 -22.52 -13.25
CA THR A 706 -4.99 -23.62 -14.17
C THR A 706 -6.25 -24.36 -14.61
N SER A 707 -6.36 -24.69 -15.90
CA SER A 707 -7.40 -25.60 -16.39
C SER A 707 -7.13 -27.02 -15.92
N THR A 708 -8.11 -27.69 -15.35
CA THR A 708 -7.95 -29.11 -14.96
C THR A 708 -8.03 -30.06 -16.16
N ALA A 709 -8.55 -29.59 -17.31
CA ALA A 709 -8.65 -30.38 -18.53
C ALA A 709 -7.32 -30.42 -19.29
N THR A 710 -6.63 -29.28 -19.41
CA THR A 710 -5.37 -29.18 -20.17
C THR A 710 -4.12 -29.16 -19.30
N GLY A 711 -4.25 -28.83 -18.01
CA GLY A 711 -3.11 -28.61 -17.11
C GLY A 711 -2.39 -27.28 -17.34
N GLU A 712 -2.86 -26.45 -18.28
CA GLU A 712 -2.24 -25.18 -18.65
C GLU A 712 -2.80 -23.99 -17.85
N LEU A 713 -1.98 -22.95 -17.73
CA LEU A 713 -2.38 -21.68 -17.13
C LEU A 713 -3.44 -20.99 -18.00
N VAL A 714 -4.50 -20.51 -17.35
CA VAL A 714 -5.52 -19.69 -17.99
C VAL A 714 -4.96 -18.28 -18.21
N LYS A 715 -5.06 -17.79 -19.44
CA LYS A 715 -4.53 -16.50 -19.85
C LYS A 715 -5.64 -15.62 -20.40
N VAL A 716 -5.59 -14.34 -20.09
CA VAL A 716 -6.40 -13.32 -20.76
C VAL A 716 -5.72 -12.98 -22.09
N THR A 717 -6.48 -13.06 -23.17
CA THR A 717 -5.99 -12.90 -24.53
C THR A 717 -5.94 -11.41 -24.89
N GLY A 718 -4.80 -10.95 -25.41
CA GLY A 718 -4.60 -9.56 -25.83
C GLY A 718 -3.25 -9.34 -26.51
N ALA A 719 -2.81 -8.07 -26.61
CA ALA A 719 -1.50 -7.71 -27.19
C ALA A 719 -0.30 -8.32 -26.43
N LYS A 720 -0.47 -8.52 -25.13
CA LYS A 720 0.37 -9.37 -24.27
C LYS A 720 -0.57 -10.34 -23.56
N ASN A 721 -0.26 -11.63 -23.59
CA ASN A 721 -1.01 -12.60 -22.80
C ASN A 721 -0.67 -12.39 -21.33
N VAL A 722 -1.69 -12.15 -20.51
CA VAL A 722 -1.53 -11.96 -19.07
C VAL A 722 -2.11 -13.18 -18.36
N GLU A 723 -1.37 -13.72 -17.39
CA GLU A 723 -1.85 -14.84 -16.58
C GLU A 723 -3.04 -14.39 -15.72
N LEU A 724 -4.10 -15.19 -15.69
CA LEU A 724 -5.23 -14.95 -14.82
C LEU A 724 -4.95 -15.50 -13.43
N VAL A 725 -5.05 -14.63 -12.43
CA VAL A 725 -4.80 -14.97 -11.02
C VAL A 725 -6.12 -14.93 -10.25
N VAL A 726 -6.29 -15.83 -9.29
CA VAL A 726 -7.35 -15.77 -8.29
C VAL A 726 -6.76 -15.23 -7.00
N HIS A 727 -7.24 -14.07 -6.59
CA HIS A 727 -6.89 -13.46 -5.31
C HIS A 727 -7.97 -13.82 -4.29
N VAL A 728 -7.60 -14.59 -3.28
CA VAL A 728 -8.50 -14.95 -2.18
C VAL A 728 -8.28 -13.96 -1.06
N VAL A 729 -9.34 -13.25 -0.66
CA VAL A 729 -9.28 -12.21 0.37
C VAL A 729 -10.08 -12.63 1.60
N GLU A 730 -9.48 -12.46 2.77
CA GLU A 730 -10.19 -12.39 4.05
C GLU A 730 -10.54 -10.92 4.28
N LEU A 731 -11.78 -10.54 3.93
CA LEU A 731 -12.31 -9.17 4.09
C LEU A 731 -13.22 -9.08 5.30
#